data_AF-A0A8S2LE44-F1
#
_entry.id   AF-A0A8S2LE44-F1
#
_cell.length_a   1.000
_cell.length_b   1.000
_cell.length_c   1.000
_cell.angle_alpha   90.00
_cell.angle_beta   90.00
_cell.angle_gamma   90.00
#
_symmetry.space_group_name_H-M   'P 1'
#
loop_
_entity.id
_entity.type
_entity.pdbx_description
1 polymer ?
#
loop_
_entity_poly.entity_id
_entity_poly.type
_entity_poly.pdbx_seq_one_letter_code
_entity_poly.pdbx_strand_id
1 'polypeptide(L)'
;MLFRQVNRPRNILYRLKWTYSRVSSCGTYHICLNTEQPLYKYRFKNVLPFHSPGLAPVLDQTGIAFHINEHGEHVYSQRFDRTFGFYEDLAVVQKANHWYHITAQGSPAYRSVWQWCGNFQSNRCPVRDFNLKYYHIDRVGRIVSGPHSYAGDFREGSAVIRSSIDGLFRAIDENGDFLHSSSKTTSFFDLDIYHKGLARARDENGWFFIDRAGVDIGEGRRYRQIENFYNGQALVQLLHDSSRCIIDEQHRILARLDNCQDENRTDIEYISKSYWPSFALKIGLDQKTNLLQVDHQSNDDKSKLREQIQHVWTELGFLKLSSDKKTFTVTDRGRLLFDRNSITRDRACYWLRDQHISAWLPTFDFQNQSSSNSNIDVFSDIAKTPDLVALTQRVLNSYADQDWHGITSALPKALFRASSIVDLGGGVGALLREISTHCVNQRLICIDRPEVIRLASTHPKIEFLTGDLFSGALPSSDFYLLSRVLHDWPDEKVKLILNRIPAEYLCIIEREVDLHINQHALLSLHMFLLHGAKERTRQEWDTLFLATNWSVQSRVPFSGHTITLAKRDTPIKDILPSTFARRKTCVRKVVLPIAGLGMRMRPQSTILPKAFLPIVQSNSNAWKCRPVLDLLLKEIFTKETDIEQVLFVIAPNQLHLFQSYFSSYPHQSIDYILQQSPKGFGHAILQTEQYIDDEPFVVMLSDHLYQSNNNQSCLEQLLNAYRQNITGESVMGLTGVMKCSIEQVSETGLLKSNLNIKNKHFFEITDMIEKPSIEVALQHYQSRLFDNTFLCQAGIDILPPTIFDQLRQHEKTLERENIATELGLREAMNSLRQNGQLRGCLLDGNRYDIGNPKEYYRTFRAFAFEEKKLLQQTSAMSKAWPLVQHMDKLRTLFSLSKKPIYSASAPGRLDVMGGFADYSGSHVLQYPIAQNTHAFVQASNTNTVHMISIQTDCIDCEAISKNKLTVWEREIPMNLLLDHTNTLRQRLENWYNQQQNSMPSNDEPIDWPNYIVGILSQLLDKIDGTVMPIGFNIVIISDVPCNKGVASSAALEVAVARA
;
A
#
# COMPACT_ATOMS: atom_id res chain seq x y z
N MET A 1 -10.88 7.71 -74.01
CA MET A 1 -10.89 9.16 -74.30
C MET A 1 -10.39 9.87 -73.04
N LEU A 2 -9.13 10.31 -72.92
CA LEU A 2 -8.57 11.57 -73.47
C LEU A 2 -9.58 12.71 -73.27
N PHE A 3 -9.40 13.67 -72.36
CA PHE A 3 -8.41 14.76 -72.31
C PHE A 3 -8.29 15.29 -70.87
N ARG A 4 -7.11 15.40 -70.23
CA ARG A 4 -6.01 16.40 -70.34
C ARG A 4 -6.18 17.69 -69.48
N GLN A 5 -5.23 17.80 -68.55
CA GLN A 5 -4.38 18.96 -68.19
C GLN A 5 -5.02 20.29 -67.75
N VAL A 6 -4.68 20.72 -66.53
CA VAL A 6 -3.80 21.89 -66.32
C VAL A 6 -2.90 21.66 -65.09
N ASN A 7 -1.59 21.61 -65.32
CA ASN A 7 -0.55 21.78 -64.30
C ASN A 7 -0.63 23.19 -63.69
N ARG A 8 -0.76 23.29 -62.36
CA ARG A 8 -0.17 24.38 -61.56
C ARG A 8 0.33 23.83 -60.22
N PRO A 9 1.57 24.10 -59.80
CA PRO A 9 2.01 23.80 -58.45
C PRO A 9 1.35 24.83 -57.51
N ARG A 10 0.37 24.40 -56.70
CA ARG A 10 -0.10 25.24 -55.59
C ARG A 10 0.72 24.91 -54.35
N ASN A 11 1.74 25.74 -54.14
CA ASN A 11 2.18 26.14 -52.81
C ASN A 11 0.96 26.37 -51.91
N ILE A 12 0.61 25.39 -51.07
CA ILE A 12 -0.22 25.67 -49.89
C ILE A 12 0.77 26.17 -48.85
N LEU A 13 0.86 27.49 -48.77
CA LEU A 13 1.50 28.22 -47.70
C LEU A 13 1.08 27.64 -46.34
N TYR A 14 2.04 27.09 -45.59
CA TYR A 14 1.94 26.93 -44.15
C TYR A 14 1.82 28.33 -43.53
N ARG A 15 0.60 28.88 -43.47
CA ARG A 15 0.34 30.06 -42.64
C ARG A 15 0.26 29.56 -41.20
N LEU A 16 1.34 29.81 -40.44
CA LEU A 16 1.31 29.83 -38.98
C LEU A 16 0.11 30.70 -38.59
N LYS A 17 -0.94 30.10 -38.03
CA LYS A 17 -2.05 30.83 -37.44
C LYS A 17 -2.06 30.51 -35.96
N TRP A 18 -2.14 31.54 -35.14
CA TRP A 18 -2.33 31.42 -33.68
C TRP A 18 -3.47 30.45 -33.29
N THR A 19 -4.46 30.24 -34.16
CA THR A 19 -5.58 29.29 -33.95
C THR A 19 -5.14 27.82 -33.85
N TYR A 20 -3.94 27.48 -34.30
CA TYR A 20 -3.35 26.13 -34.20
C TYR A 20 -2.15 26.12 -33.25
N SER A 21 -2.29 26.78 -32.10
CA SER A 21 -1.24 26.87 -31.09
C SER A 21 -1.73 26.48 -29.70
N ARG A 22 -0.79 26.09 -28.83
CA ARG A 22 -1.01 25.95 -27.39
C ARG A 22 0.16 26.51 -26.61
N VAL A 23 -0.05 26.82 -25.33
CA VAL A 23 1.01 27.17 -24.40
C VAL A 23 1.92 25.95 -24.19
N SER A 24 3.23 26.16 -24.21
CA SER A 24 4.23 25.11 -23.91
C SER A 24 4.07 24.60 -22.48
N SER A 25 4.54 23.37 -22.22
CA SER A 25 4.48 22.77 -20.88
C SER A 25 5.17 23.59 -19.79
N CYS A 26 6.20 24.35 -20.14
CA CYS A 26 6.90 25.25 -19.22
C CYS A 26 6.24 26.64 -19.07
N GLY A 27 5.19 26.95 -19.82
CA GLY A 27 4.44 28.21 -19.69
C GLY A 27 5.12 29.48 -20.26
N THR A 28 6.26 29.37 -20.95
CA THR A 28 7.09 30.55 -21.33
C THR A 28 6.97 30.98 -22.80
N TYR A 29 6.31 30.19 -23.65
CA TYR A 29 6.09 30.45 -25.07
C TYR A 29 4.96 29.57 -25.63
N HIS A 30 4.51 29.86 -26.85
CA HIS A 30 3.53 29.07 -27.60
C HIS A 30 4.20 28.11 -28.59
N ILE A 31 3.63 26.92 -28.75
CA ILE A 31 4.03 25.91 -29.73
C ILE A 31 2.93 25.69 -30.78
N CYS A 32 3.34 25.42 -32.01
CA CYS A 32 2.44 25.05 -33.10
C CYS A 32 1.98 23.59 -32.91
N LEU A 33 0.67 23.34 -32.92
CA LEU A 33 0.11 22.00 -32.69
C LEU A 33 0.56 20.99 -33.75
N ASN A 34 0.76 21.42 -34.99
CA ASN A 34 1.12 20.52 -36.10
C ASN A 34 2.60 20.14 -36.16
N THR A 35 3.50 20.98 -35.65
CA THR A 35 4.97 20.78 -35.77
C THR A 35 5.66 20.63 -34.44
N GLU A 36 4.96 20.90 -33.33
CA GLU A 36 5.49 21.04 -31.97
C GLU A 36 6.63 22.06 -31.82
N GLN A 37 6.90 22.85 -32.85
CA GLN A 37 7.95 23.86 -32.82
C GLN A 37 7.45 25.16 -32.17
N PRO A 38 8.34 25.92 -31.50
CA PRO A 38 8.02 27.27 -31.00
C PRO A 38 7.56 28.19 -32.13
N LEU A 39 6.49 28.97 -31.91
CA LEU A 39 6.00 29.96 -32.88
C LEU A 39 6.96 31.14 -33.07
N TYR A 40 7.76 31.44 -32.04
CA TYR A 40 8.71 32.54 -32.03
C TYR A 40 9.91 32.23 -31.10
N LYS A 41 11.01 32.96 -31.30
CA LYS A 41 12.29 32.70 -30.62
C LYS A 41 12.35 33.19 -29.17
N TYR A 42 11.66 34.28 -28.85
CA TYR A 42 11.72 34.89 -27.51
C TYR A 42 11.07 33.99 -26.44
N ARG A 43 11.52 34.10 -25.19
CA ARG A 43 11.00 33.33 -24.03
C ARG A 43 10.56 34.28 -22.92
N PHE A 44 9.27 34.32 -22.67
CA PHE A 44 8.66 35.17 -21.65
C PHE A 44 8.73 34.49 -20.28
N LYS A 45 8.46 35.24 -19.21
CA LYS A 45 8.32 34.66 -17.87
C LYS A 45 7.04 33.84 -17.75
N ASN A 46 5.97 34.31 -18.38
CA ASN A 46 4.69 33.60 -18.49
C ASN A 46 3.93 34.04 -19.75
N VAL A 47 3.19 33.14 -20.39
CA VAL A 47 2.27 33.44 -21.49
C VAL A 47 0.91 32.77 -21.22
N LEU A 48 -0.19 33.44 -21.57
CA LEU A 48 -1.53 32.81 -21.63
C LEU A 48 -1.92 32.57 -23.10
N PRO A 49 -2.93 31.72 -23.38
CA PRO A 49 -3.33 31.37 -24.74
C PRO A 49 -3.67 32.59 -25.62
N PHE A 50 -3.53 32.40 -26.94
CA PHE A 50 -4.02 33.35 -27.91
C PHE A 50 -5.55 33.40 -27.93
N HIS A 51 -6.09 34.62 -27.97
CA HIS A 51 -7.52 34.89 -28.20
C HIS A 51 -7.69 35.72 -29.47
N SER A 52 -8.88 35.66 -30.09
CA SER A 52 -9.23 36.56 -31.20
C SER A 52 -9.00 38.02 -30.78
N PRO A 53 -8.31 38.86 -31.57
CA PRO A 53 -7.98 38.71 -32.99
C PRO A 53 -6.64 38.01 -33.33
N GLY A 54 -6.02 37.35 -32.36
CA GLY A 54 -4.69 36.72 -32.49
C GLY A 54 -3.66 37.30 -31.54
N LEU A 55 -4.11 37.71 -30.35
CA LEU A 55 -3.28 38.33 -29.34
C LEU A 55 -3.20 37.45 -28.10
N ALA A 56 -2.00 37.31 -27.55
CA ALA A 56 -1.75 36.59 -26.30
C ALA A 56 -1.17 37.53 -25.25
N PRO A 57 -1.65 37.52 -24.01
CA PRO A 57 -1.02 38.27 -22.93
C PRO A 57 0.25 37.56 -22.47
N VAL A 58 1.27 38.35 -22.17
CA VAL A 58 2.58 37.87 -21.74
C VAL A 58 3.10 38.70 -20.58
N LEU A 59 3.92 38.07 -19.75
CA LEU A 59 4.72 38.70 -18.72
C LEU A 59 6.19 38.53 -19.11
N ASP A 60 6.91 39.63 -19.30
CA ASP A 60 8.33 39.55 -19.64
C ASP A 60 9.22 39.24 -18.42
N GLN A 61 10.51 39.10 -18.66
CA GLN A 61 11.50 38.78 -17.63
C GLN A 61 11.66 39.88 -16.58
N THR A 62 11.31 41.13 -16.92
CA THR A 62 11.37 42.27 -16.00
C THR A 62 10.10 42.39 -15.13
N GLY A 63 9.10 41.56 -15.38
CA GLY A 63 7.81 41.59 -14.68
C GLY A 63 6.81 42.57 -15.28
N ILE A 64 7.03 43.02 -16.52
CA ILE A 64 6.12 43.92 -17.21
C ILE A 64 5.18 43.11 -18.11
N ALA A 65 3.88 43.41 -18.06
CA ALA A 65 2.84 42.72 -18.81
C ALA A 65 2.37 43.52 -20.04
N PHE A 66 2.12 42.82 -21.15
CA PHE A 66 1.60 43.35 -22.42
C PHE A 66 1.07 42.22 -23.31
N HIS A 67 0.59 42.54 -24.52
CA HIS A 67 0.13 41.55 -25.49
C HIS A 67 1.04 41.44 -26.71
N ILE A 68 1.17 40.22 -27.24
CA ILE A 68 1.95 39.89 -28.43
C ILE A 68 1.08 39.34 -29.56
N ASN A 69 1.57 39.48 -30.79
CA ASN A 69 1.04 38.78 -31.97
C ASN A 69 1.61 37.36 -32.08
N GLU A 70 1.21 36.63 -33.13
CA GLU A 70 1.65 35.26 -33.42
C GLU A 70 3.16 35.12 -33.72
N HIS A 71 3.85 36.23 -33.97
CA HIS A 71 5.30 36.29 -34.17
C HIS A 71 6.07 36.63 -32.88
N GLY A 72 5.38 36.79 -31.74
CA GLY A 72 5.99 37.14 -30.46
C GLY A 72 6.32 38.62 -30.30
N GLU A 73 5.80 39.48 -31.19
CA GLU A 73 6.05 40.92 -31.19
C GLU A 73 4.95 41.65 -30.43
N HIS A 74 5.31 42.66 -29.63
CA HIS A 74 4.33 43.47 -28.93
C HIS A 74 3.52 44.32 -29.91
N VAL A 75 2.21 44.40 -29.71
CA VAL A 75 1.30 45.05 -30.67
C VAL A 75 1.12 46.55 -30.42
N TYR A 76 1.54 47.02 -29.26
CA TYR A 76 1.47 48.43 -28.86
C TYR A 76 2.53 48.76 -27.79
N SER A 77 2.72 50.05 -27.51
CA SER A 77 3.80 50.56 -26.63
C SER A 77 3.44 50.58 -25.14
N GLN A 78 2.16 50.51 -24.81
CA GLN A 78 1.65 50.52 -23.44
C GLN A 78 2.12 49.28 -22.66
N ARG A 79 2.34 49.47 -21.35
CA ARG A 79 2.82 48.46 -20.41
C ARG A 79 2.00 48.50 -19.13
N PHE A 80 1.76 47.31 -18.59
CA PHE A 80 0.83 47.05 -17.49
C PHE A 80 1.48 46.16 -16.43
N ASP A 81 0.87 46.12 -15.23
CA ASP A 81 1.28 45.22 -14.16
C ASP A 81 0.74 43.80 -14.43
N ARG A 82 -0.46 43.70 -15.01
CA ARG A 82 -1.09 42.45 -15.47
C ARG A 82 -1.94 42.67 -16.71
N THR A 83 -2.02 41.64 -17.54
CA THR A 83 -2.85 41.58 -18.75
C THR A 83 -3.54 40.23 -18.87
N PHE A 84 -4.76 40.20 -19.38
CA PHE A 84 -5.56 38.98 -19.56
C PHE A 84 -6.02 38.84 -21.02
N GLY A 85 -6.54 37.67 -21.39
CA GLY A 85 -6.99 37.39 -22.75
C GLY A 85 -8.08 38.34 -23.25
N PHE A 86 -8.20 38.44 -24.57
CA PHE A 86 -9.27 39.20 -25.22
C PHE A 86 -10.58 38.39 -25.24
N TYR A 87 -11.65 39.00 -24.75
CA TYR A 87 -13.01 38.49 -24.83
C TYR A 87 -13.88 39.59 -25.44
N GLU A 88 -14.60 39.28 -26.53
CA GLU A 88 -15.37 40.25 -27.31
C GLU A 88 -14.57 41.52 -27.65
N ASP A 89 -13.36 41.32 -28.20
CA ASP A 89 -12.40 42.34 -28.64
C ASP A 89 -11.86 43.28 -27.53
N LEU A 90 -12.13 42.99 -26.26
CA LEU A 90 -11.63 43.75 -25.12
C LEU A 90 -10.78 42.86 -24.20
N ALA A 91 -9.67 43.39 -23.69
CA ALA A 91 -8.82 42.70 -22.73
C ALA A 91 -8.77 43.46 -21.40
N VAL A 92 -8.83 42.72 -20.31
CA VAL A 92 -8.64 43.28 -18.96
C VAL A 92 -7.16 43.55 -18.73
N VAL A 93 -6.84 44.70 -18.16
CA VAL A 93 -5.49 45.05 -17.71
C VAL A 93 -5.52 45.69 -16.34
N GLN A 94 -4.41 45.54 -15.62
CA GLN A 94 -4.16 46.18 -14.34
C GLN A 94 -2.95 47.11 -14.44
N LYS A 95 -3.09 48.35 -13.97
CA LYS A 95 -1.98 49.30 -13.85
C LYS A 95 -2.15 50.17 -12.62
N ALA A 96 -1.12 50.23 -11.76
CA ALA A 96 -1.12 51.00 -10.51
C ALA A 96 -2.36 50.71 -9.65
N ASN A 97 -2.68 49.42 -9.46
CA ASN A 97 -3.88 48.93 -8.76
C ASN A 97 -5.24 49.30 -9.37
N HIS A 98 -5.28 49.88 -10.56
CA HIS A 98 -6.52 50.15 -11.30
C HIS A 98 -6.74 49.11 -12.40
N TRP A 99 -7.96 48.58 -12.45
CA TRP A 99 -8.42 47.62 -13.45
C TRP A 99 -9.31 48.31 -14.47
N TYR A 100 -9.08 48.03 -15.75
CA TYR A 100 -9.89 48.56 -16.85
C TYR A 100 -9.69 47.69 -18.10
N HIS A 101 -10.50 47.95 -19.12
CA HIS A 101 -10.41 47.25 -20.39
C HIS A 101 -9.69 48.07 -21.45
N ILE A 102 -8.93 47.40 -22.31
CA ILE A 102 -8.26 47.99 -23.47
C ILE A 102 -8.74 47.33 -24.76
N THR A 103 -8.63 48.07 -25.86
CA THR A 103 -8.81 47.55 -27.22
C THR A 103 -7.56 46.81 -27.70
N ALA A 104 -7.64 46.15 -28.86
CA ALA A 104 -6.50 45.50 -29.50
C ALA A 104 -5.30 46.44 -29.78
N GLN A 105 -5.53 47.75 -29.81
CA GLN A 105 -4.51 48.80 -30.00
C GLN A 105 -3.87 49.26 -28.68
N GLY A 106 -4.28 48.70 -27.53
CA GLY A 106 -3.72 49.06 -26.22
C GLY A 106 -4.28 50.36 -25.62
N SER A 107 -5.25 51.00 -26.30
CA SER A 107 -5.97 52.16 -25.76
C SER A 107 -7.09 51.73 -24.80
N PRO A 108 -7.33 52.47 -23.70
CA PRO A 108 -8.49 52.24 -22.84
C PRO A 108 -9.79 52.27 -23.64
N ALA A 109 -10.66 51.28 -23.42
CA ALA A 109 -11.95 51.18 -24.11
C ALA A 109 -12.94 52.28 -23.65
N TYR A 110 -12.77 52.77 -22.42
CA TYR A 110 -13.56 53.83 -21.80
C TYR A 110 -12.76 54.51 -20.67
N ARG A 111 -13.30 55.58 -20.07
CA ARG A 111 -12.60 56.41 -19.06
C ARG A 111 -12.60 55.83 -17.64
N SER A 112 -13.64 55.10 -17.27
CA SER A 112 -13.81 54.57 -15.91
C SER A 112 -12.74 53.54 -15.56
N VAL A 113 -12.30 53.53 -14.31
CA VAL A 113 -11.40 52.51 -13.74
C VAL A 113 -12.04 51.87 -12.53
N TRP A 114 -11.69 50.62 -12.27
CA TRP A 114 -12.32 49.76 -11.27
C TRP A 114 -11.27 49.15 -10.34
N GLN A 115 -11.72 48.68 -9.19
CA GLN A 115 -10.89 47.89 -8.29
C GLN A 115 -10.69 46.46 -8.81
N TRP A 116 -11.66 45.96 -9.60
CA TRP A 116 -11.60 44.66 -10.28
C TRP A 116 -12.51 44.65 -11.51
N CYS A 117 -12.13 43.91 -12.54
CA CYS A 117 -12.92 43.66 -13.75
C CYS A 117 -12.97 42.15 -14.06
N GLY A 118 -14.15 41.65 -14.42
CA GLY A 118 -14.32 40.35 -15.06
C GLY A 118 -14.09 40.41 -16.57
N ASN A 119 -14.51 39.37 -17.29
CA ASN A 119 -14.43 39.33 -18.76
C ASN A 119 -15.76 39.80 -19.38
N PHE A 120 -15.71 40.27 -20.63
CA PHE A 120 -16.92 40.52 -21.40
C PHE A 120 -17.53 39.19 -21.89
N GLN A 121 -18.82 39.01 -21.63
CA GLN A 121 -19.65 37.92 -22.15
C GLN A 121 -21.04 38.49 -22.44
N SER A 122 -21.59 38.20 -23.63
CA SER A 122 -22.88 38.77 -24.07
C SER A 122 -22.90 40.31 -24.03
N ASN A 123 -21.81 40.98 -24.42
CA ASN A 123 -21.64 42.43 -24.36
C ASN A 123 -21.81 43.05 -22.95
N ARG A 124 -21.64 42.25 -21.88
CA ARG A 124 -21.71 42.69 -20.49
C ARG A 124 -20.50 42.20 -19.72
N CYS A 125 -20.11 42.95 -18.69
CA CYS A 125 -18.98 42.60 -17.84
C CYS A 125 -19.26 42.99 -16.39
N PRO A 126 -19.06 42.09 -15.40
CA PRO A 126 -19.09 42.47 -14.01
C PRO A 126 -17.80 43.23 -13.62
N VAL A 127 -17.97 44.34 -12.91
CA VAL A 127 -16.89 45.17 -12.39
C VAL A 127 -17.14 45.51 -10.93
N ARG A 128 -16.07 45.76 -10.17
CA ARG A 128 -16.16 46.14 -8.75
C ARG A 128 -15.51 47.49 -8.50
N ASP A 129 -16.23 48.37 -7.82
CA ASP A 129 -15.69 49.66 -7.39
C ASP A 129 -14.79 49.53 -6.14
N PHE A 130 -14.18 50.64 -5.72
CA PHE A 130 -13.32 50.68 -4.54
C PHE A 130 -14.06 50.58 -3.21
N ASN A 131 -15.40 50.68 -3.22
CA ASN A 131 -16.28 50.47 -2.08
C ASN A 131 -16.79 49.01 -1.98
N LEU A 132 -16.18 48.10 -2.76
CA LEU A 132 -16.55 46.69 -2.82
C LEU A 132 -17.97 46.44 -3.35
N LYS A 133 -18.54 47.36 -4.13
CA LYS A 133 -19.83 47.19 -4.80
C LYS A 133 -19.63 46.74 -6.24
N TYR A 134 -20.47 45.81 -6.66
CA TYR A 134 -20.44 45.22 -7.99
C TYR A 134 -21.44 45.91 -8.92
N TYR A 135 -21.07 46.01 -10.19
CA TYR A 135 -21.90 46.53 -11.27
C TYR A 135 -21.71 45.68 -12.51
N HIS A 136 -22.67 45.70 -13.41
CA HIS A 136 -22.48 45.28 -14.79
C HIS A 136 -22.33 46.50 -15.68
N ILE A 137 -21.36 46.48 -16.58
CA ILE A 137 -21.14 47.54 -17.57
C ILE A 137 -21.31 47.01 -19.00
N ASP A 138 -21.65 47.91 -19.91
CA ASP A 138 -21.59 47.66 -21.35
C ASP A 138 -20.17 47.90 -21.93
N ARG A 139 -20.00 47.63 -23.22
CA ARG A 139 -18.69 47.77 -23.92
C ARG A 139 -18.16 49.20 -23.97
N VAL A 140 -18.99 50.22 -23.72
CA VAL A 140 -18.58 51.63 -23.66
C VAL A 140 -18.42 52.13 -22.21
N GLY A 141 -18.51 51.22 -21.23
CA GLY A 141 -18.26 51.49 -19.81
C GLY A 141 -19.44 52.14 -19.08
N ARG A 142 -20.65 52.13 -19.64
CA ARG A 142 -21.86 52.60 -18.95
C ARG A 142 -22.34 51.50 -18.02
N ILE A 143 -22.76 51.89 -16.81
CA ILE A 143 -23.36 50.99 -15.84
C ILE A 143 -24.76 50.60 -16.35
N VAL A 144 -24.98 49.30 -16.48
CA VAL A 144 -26.26 48.67 -16.87
C VAL A 144 -27.02 48.22 -15.63
N SER A 145 -26.32 47.64 -14.64
CA SER A 145 -26.93 47.13 -13.42
C SER A 145 -26.02 47.32 -12.21
N GLY A 146 -26.58 47.60 -11.04
CA GLY A 146 -25.87 47.82 -9.77
C GLY A 146 -26.32 49.11 -9.05
N PRO A 147 -25.87 49.36 -7.81
CA PRO A 147 -24.87 48.62 -7.07
C PRO A 147 -25.37 47.32 -6.41
N HIS A 148 -24.63 46.24 -6.63
CA HIS A 148 -24.87 44.93 -6.04
C HIS A 148 -23.82 44.59 -4.98
N SER A 149 -24.14 43.69 -4.06
CA SER A 149 -23.14 43.10 -3.15
C SER A 149 -22.30 42.02 -3.84
N TYR A 150 -22.84 41.42 -4.91
CA TYR A 150 -22.14 40.50 -5.82
C TYR A 150 -22.78 40.54 -7.21
N ALA A 151 -21.98 40.37 -8.26
CA ALA A 151 -22.44 40.22 -9.64
C ALA A 151 -21.62 39.13 -10.34
N GLY A 152 -22.30 38.11 -10.89
CA GLY A 152 -21.69 37.07 -11.71
C GLY A 152 -21.58 37.45 -13.19
N ASP A 153 -20.90 36.61 -13.96
CA ASP A 153 -20.80 36.74 -15.42
C ASP A 153 -22.15 36.46 -16.11
N PHE A 154 -22.37 37.07 -17.28
CA PHE A 154 -23.51 36.75 -18.12
C PHE A 154 -23.30 35.44 -18.86
N ARG A 155 -24.27 34.52 -18.75
CA ARG A 155 -24.27 33.24 -19.46
C ARG A 155 -25.67 32.93 -19.96
N GLU A 156 -25.75 32.51 -21.23
CA GLU A 156 -27.00 32.19 -21.93
C GLU A 156 -28.12 33.27 -21.81
N GLY A 157 -27.73 34.56 -21.75
CA GLY A 157 -28.64 35.71 -21.70
C GLY A 157 -29.07 36.17 -20.30
N SER A 158 -28.45 35.64 -19.23
CA SER A 158 -28.77 36.02 -17.84
C SER A 158 -27.53 36.11 -16.96
N ALA A 159 -27.60 36.87 -15.87
CA ALA A 159 -26.58 36.89 -14.82
C ALA A 159 -27.23 36.81 -13.43
N VAL A 160 -26.50 36.24 -12.48
CA VAL A 160 -26.93 36.22 -11.06
C VAL A 160 -26.29 37.39 -10.32
N ILE A 161 -27.12 38.15 -9.62
CA ILE A 161 -26.70 39.22 -8.72
C ILE A 161 -27.14 38.92 -7.30
N ARG A 162 -26.41 39.50 -6.33
CA ARG A 162 -26.83 39.58 -4.94
C ARG A 162 -27.13 41.02 -4.59
N SER A 163 -28.36 41.28 -4.17
CA SER A 163 -28.80 42.60 -3.77
C SER A 163 -27.98 43.13 -2.59
N SER A 164 -27.73 44.43 -2.61
CA SER A 164 -27.01 45.14 -1.54
C SER A 164 -27.92 45.57 -0.39
N ILE A 165 -29.25 45.43 -0.54
CA ILE A 165 -30.27 45.88 0.41
C ILE A 165 -30.71 44.73 1.32
N ASP A 166 -31.20 43.64 0.73
CA ASP A 166 -31.75 42.49 1.45
C ASP A 166 -30.81 41.27 1.44
N GLY A 167 -29.70 41.34 0.69
CA GLY A 167 -28.72 40.25 0.62
C GLY A 167 -29.20 39.01 -0.14
N LEU A 168 -30.33 39.08 -0.85
CA LEU A 168 -30.89 37.98 -1.62
C LEU A 168 -30.36 37.93 -3.05
N PHE A 169 -30.29 36.73 -3.61
CA PHE A 169 -29.88 36.46 -4.99
C PHE A 169 -31.04 36.55 -5.97
N ARG A 170 -30.79 37.11 -7.15
CA ARG A 170 -31.76 37.28 -8.25
C ARG A 170 -31.08 37.09 -9.60
N ALA A 171 -31.85 36.64 -10.59
CA ALA A 171 -31.40 36.62 -11.98
C ALA A 171 -31.86 37.89 -12.71
N ILE A 172 -30.95 38.49 -13.47
CA ILE A 172 -31.21 39.64 -14.34
C ILE A 172 -30.94 39.29 -15.79
N ASP A 173 -31.64 39.96 -16.69
CA ASP A 173 -31.39 39.93 -18.13
C ASP A 173 -30.28 40.93 -18.53
N GLU A 174 -29.97 40.99 -19.83
CA GLU A 174 -28.93 41.86 -20.36
C GLU A 174 -29.24 43.36 -20.20
N ASN A 175 -30.51 43.74 -19.99
CA ASN A 175 -30.90 45.14 -19.71
C ASN A 175 -30.77 45.49 -18.23
N GLY A 176 -30.54 44.48 -17.37
CA GLY A 176 -30.51 44.63 -15.93
C GLY A 176 -31.87 44.42 -15.26
N ASP A 177 -32.89 44.02 -16.02
CA ASP A 177 -34.24 43.77 -15.54
C ASP A 177 -34.33 42.38 -14.91
N PHE A 178 -35.15 42.24 -13.86
CA PHE A 178 -35.33 40.93 -13.20
C PHE A 178 -36.14 39.96 -14.07
N LEU A 179 -35.57 38.78 -14.33
CA LEU A 179 -36.18 37.77 -15.20
C LEU A 179 -37.50 37.18 -14.66
N HIS A 180 -37.70 37.18 -13.35
CA HIS A 180 -38.84 36.51 -12.68
C HIS A 180 -39.90 37.47 -12.15
N SER A 181 -39.98 38.69 -12.66
CA SER A 181 -40.84 39.75 -12.07
C SER A 181 -42.33 39.38 -11.96
N SER A 182 -42.82 38.41 -12.73
CA SER A 182 -44.19 37.87 -12.69
C SER A 182 -44.38 36.59 -11.84
N SER A 183 -43.31 36.00 -11.31
CA SER A 183 -43.35 34.80 -10.46
C SER A 183 -43.64 35.16 -8.98
N LYS A 184 -44.28 34.24 -8.24
CA LYS A 184 -44.51 34.40 -6.78
C LYS A 184 -43.22 34.52 -5.97
N THR A 185 -42.10 34.04 -6.50
CA THR A 185 -40.79 34.06 -5.84
C THR A 185 -39.74 34.59 -6.80
N THR A 186 -39.21 35.78 -6.54
CA THR A 186 -38.28 36.49 -7.43
C THR A 186 -36.87 36.60 -6.88
N SER A 187 -36.64 36.06 -5.68
CA SER A 187 -35.40 36.19 -4.93
C SER A 187 -35.14 34.98 -4.05
N PHE A 188 -33.86 34.60 -3.92
CA PHE A 188 -33.43 33.37 -3.26
C PHE A 188 -32.33 33.65 -2.23
N PHE A 189 -32.16 32.76 -1.25
CA PHE A 189 -31.01 32.81 -0.33
C PHE A 189 -29.70 32.45 -1.02
N ASP A 190 -29.78 31.63 -2.07
CA ASP A 190 -28.69 31.33 -2.98
C ASP A 190 -29.26 30.99 -4.37
N LEU A 191 -28.51 31.32 -5.42
CA LEU A 191 -28.93 31.08 -6.80
C LEU A 191 -27.70 30.88 -7.70
N ASP A 192 -27.74 29.81 -8.49
CA ASP A 192 -26.75 29.55 -9.53
C ASP A 192 -27.13 30.13 -10.88
N ILE A 193 -26.13 30.28 -11.75
CA ILE A 193 -26.32 30.66 -13.14
C ILE A 193 -27.07 29.54 -13.88
N TYR A 194 -28.01 29.94 -14.75
CA TYR A 194 -28.73 29.03 -15.63
C TYR A 194 -27.81 28.24 -16.56
N HIS A 195 -28.01 26.93 -16.61
CA HIS A 195 -27.30 26.01 -17.48
C HIS A 195 -28.29 25.04 -18.13
N LYS A 196 -28.36 25.01 -19.46
CA LYS A 196 -29.36 24.20 -20.21
C LYS A 196 -30.80 24.46 -19.76
N GLY A 197 -31.10 25.70 -19.35
CA GLY A 197 -32.44 26.12 -18.97
C GLY A 197 -32.83 25.89 -17.51
N LEU A 198 -31.97 25.28 -16.68
CA LEU A 198 -32.22 25.07 -15.25
C LEU A 198 -31.17 25.78 -14.38
N ALA A 199 -31.57 26.16 -13.18
CA ALA A 199 -30.68 26.69 -12.14
C ALA A 199 -30.97 26.04 -10.78
N ARG A 200 -29.94 25.93 -9.94
CA ARG A 200 -30.11 25.57 -8.53
C ARG A 200 -30.46 26.82 -7.74
N ALA A 201 -31.50 26.74 -6.94
CA ALA A 201 -31.95 27.82 -6.08
C ALA A 201 -32.09 27.31 -4.64
N ARG A 202 -32.01 28.23 -3.68
CA ARG A 202 -32.20 27.92 -2.27
C ARG A 202 -33.15 28.92 -1.61
N ASP A 203 -34.11 28.39 -0.87
CA ASP A 203 -34.99 29.16 0.00
C ASP A 203 -34.78 28.77 1.47
N GLU A 204 -35.70 29.18 2.35
CA GLU A 204 -35.68 28.86 3.78
C GLU A 204 -35.87 27.35 4.07
N ASN A 205 -36.47 26.61 3.13
CA ASN A 205 -36.79 25.20 3.29
C ASN A 205 -35.73 24.28 2.68
N GLY A 206 -34.87 24.78 1.79
CA GLY A 206 -33.70 24.06 1.29
C GLY A 206 -33.36 24.37 -0.16
N TRP A 207 -32.53 23.52 -0.76
CA TRP A 207 -32.14 23.59 -2.17
C TRP A 207 -33.19 22.92 -3.07
N PHE A 208 -33.41 23.49 -4.25
CA PHE A 208 -34.30 22.98 -5.30
C PHE A 208 -33.86 23.48 -6.69
N PHE A 209 -34.54 23.03 -7.74
CA PHE A 209 -34.27 23.46 -9.11
C PHE A 209 -35.38 24.38 -9.62
N ILE A 210 -34.99 25.39 -10.38
CA ILE A 210 -35.91 26.28 -11.09
C ILE A 210 -35.61 26.29 -12.59
N ASP A 211 -36.65 26.49 -13.39
CA ASP A 211 -36.51 26.77 -14.81
C ASP A 211 -36.24 28.26 -15.09
N ARG A 212 -36.07 28.63 -16.37
CA ARG A 212 -35.88 30.03 -16.81
C ARG A 212 -37.05 30.96 -16.49
N ALA A 213 -38.26 30.44 -16.33
CA ALA A 213 -39.40 31.23 -15.88
C ALA A 213 -39.37 31.48 -14.36
N GLY A 214 -38.47 30.80 -13.63
CA GLY A 214 -38.36 30.85 -12.17
C GLY A 214 -39.38 29.93 -11.49
N VAL A 215 -39.91 28.95 -12.22
CA VAL A 215 -40.85 27.95 -11.70
C VAL A 215 -40.06 26.83 -11.04
N ASP A 216 -40.48 26.46 -9.83
CA ASP A 216 -39.98 25.29 -9.11
C ASP A 216 -40.38 24.01 -9.86
N ILE A 217 -39.40 23.36 -10.49
CA ILE A 217 -39.63 22.11 -11.24
C ILE A 217 -39.72 20.88 -10.33
N GLY A 218 -39.34 21.02 -9.06
CA GLY A 218 -39.39 19.96 -8.06
C GLY A 218 -40.73 19.83 -7.36
N GLU A 219 -41.74 20.61 -7.78
CA GLU A 219 -43.10 20.61 -7.20
C GLU A 219 -43.09 20.73 -5.67
N GLY A 220 -42.25 21.62 -5.12
CA GLY A 220 -42.12 21.84 -3.68
C GLY A 220 -41.15 20.92 -2.95
N ARG A 221 -40.49 19.98 -3.65
CA ARG A 221 -39.42 19.16 -3.04
C ARG A 221 -38.21 20.02 -2.70
N ARG A 222 -37.64 19.79 -1.52
CA ARG A 222 -36.46 20.48 -1.02
C ARG A 222 -35.42 19.48 -0.55
N TYR A 223 -34.17 19.87 -0.74
CA TYR A 223 -33.01 19.05 -0.44
C TYR A 223 -32.04 19.81 0.46
N ARG A 224 -31.28 19.08 1.27
CA ARG A 224 -30.21 19.65 2.09
C ARG A 224 -29.07 20.16 1.21
N GLN A 225 -28.78 19.45 0.11
CA GLN A 225 -27.84 19.83 -0.94
C GLN A 225 -28.28 19.21 -2.27
N ILE A 226 -27.98 19.87 -3.39
CA ILE A 226 -28.20 19.35 -4.75
C ILE A 226 -27.00 19.68 -5.66
N GLU A 227 -26.66 18.78 -6.57
CA GLU A 227 -25.77 19.03 -7.71
C GLU A 227 -26.58 19.43 -8.96
N ASN A 228 -25.91 19.88 -10.02
CA ASN A 228 -26.59 20.14 -11.31
C ASN A 228 -27.03 18.82 -11.96
N PHE A 229 -28.02 18.90 -12.86
CA PHE A 229 -28.36 17.77 -13.72
C PHE A 229 -27.26 17.53 -14.76
N TYR A 230 -26.67 16.33 -14.72
CA TYR A 230 -25.75 15.81 -15.72
C TYR A 230 -26.39 14.57 -16.35
N ASN A 231 -26.59 14.58 -17.67
CA ASN A 231 -27.26 13.50 -18.41
C ASN A 231 -28.62 13.10 -17.82
N GLY A 232 -29.41 14.09 -17.38
CA GLY A 232 -30.75 13.90 -16.81
C GLY A 232 -30.76 13.39 -15.36
N GLN A 233 -29.61 13.39 -14.66
CA GLN A 233 -29.49 12.90 -13.28
C GLN A 233 -28.78 13.91 -12.38
N ALA A 234 -29.17 13.98 -11.12
CA ALA A 234 -28.53 14.83 -10.11
C ALA A 234 -28.31 14.07 -8.80
N LEU A 235 -27.16 14.27 -8.17
CA LEU A 235 -26.92 13.85 -6.79
C LEU A 235 -27.57 14.85 -5.83
N VAL A 236 -28.36 14.36 -4.89
CA VAL A 236 -29.03 15.18 -3.88
C VAL A 236 -28.88 14.58 -2.50
N GLN A 237 -29.02 15.42 -1.48
CA GLN A 237 -29.06 15.02 -0.08
C GLN A 237 -30.45 15.34 0.50
N LEU A 238 -31.14 14.35 1.06
CA LEU A 238 -32.49 14.51 1.60
C LEU A 238 -32.47 15.30 2.92
N LEU A 239 -33.52 16.08 3.18
CA LEU A 239 -33.63 16.91 4.39
C LEU A 239 -33.87 16.10 5.67
N HIS A 240 -34.71 15.06 5.60
CA HIS A 240 -35.20 14.34 6.79
C HIS A 240 -34.15 13.42 7.43
N ASP A 241 -33.35 12.73 6.64
CA ASP A 241 -32.39 11.71 7.12
C ASP A 241 -30.94 11.98 6.67
N SER A 242 -30.70 13.11 5.99
CA SER A 242 -29.40 13.45 5.38
C SER A 242 -28.90 12.43 4.35
N SER A 243 -29.71 11.45 3.93
CA SER A 243 -29.30 10.41 2.98
C SER A 243 -28.97 11.02 1.63
N ARG A 244 -27.91 10.51 1.00
CA ARG A 244 -27.55 10.91 -0.37
C ARG A 244 -28.24 9.98 -1.35
N CYS A 245 -28.80 10.54 -2.41
CA CYS A 245 -29.46 9.76 -3.46
C CYS A 245 -29.29 10.42 -4.83
N ILE A 246 -29.38 9.60 -5.88
CA ILE A 246 -29.40 10.07 -7.27
C ILE A 246 -30.86 10.20 -7.69
N ILE A 247 -31.24 11.33 -8.27
CA ILE A 247 -32.58 11.58 -8.81
C ILE A 247 -32.53 11.85 -10.32
N ASP A 248 -33.66 11.64 -11.01
CA ASP A 248 -33.87 12.14 -12.37
C ASP A 248 -34.48 13.56 -12.39
N GLU A 249 -34.67 14.14 -13.58
CA GLU A 249 -35.30 15.45 -13.79
C GLU A 249 -36.77 15.52 -13.33
N GLN A 250 -37.43 14.38 -13.14
CA GLN A 250 -38.78 14.29 -12.54
C GLN A 250 -38.69 14.05 -11.01
N HIS A 251 -37.51 14.22 -10.43
CA HIS A 251 -37.20 14.07 -9.01
C HIS A 251 -37.49 12.66 -8.46
N ARG A 252 -37.53 11.63 -9.31
CA ARG A 252 -37.65 10.22 -8.89
C ARG A 252 -36.28 9.72 -8.42
N ILE A 253 -36.25 9.04 -7.27
CA ILE A 253 -35.01 8.45 -6.73
C ILE A 253 -34.62 7.24 -7.58
N LEU A 254 -33.48 7.33 -8.24
CA LEU A 254 -32.89 6.28 -9.05
C LEU A 254 -31.98 5.36 -8.21
N ALA A 255 -31.28 5.91 -7.22
CA ALA A 255 -30.39 5.15 -6.33
C ALA A 255 -30.21 5.84 -4.97
N ARG A 256 -29.96 5.08 -3.90
CA ARG A 256 -29.58 5.60 -2.58
C ARG A 256 -28.11 5.24 -2.29
N LEU A 257 -27.37 6.18 -1.71
CA LEU A 257 -25.97 6.04 -1.32
C LEU A 257 -25.93 5.93 0.22
N ASP A 258 -25.23 4.91 0.72
CA ASP A 258 -25.12 4.69 2.18
C ASP A 258 -24.31 5.81 2.85
N ASN A 259 -24.91 6.39 3.90
CA ASN A 259 -24.29 7.42 4.72
C ASN A 259 -23.48 6.78 5.85
N CYS A 260 -22.16 6.92 5.84
CA CYS A 260 -21.37 6.82 7.07
C CYS A 260 -21.63 8.11 7.90
N GLN A 261 -22.13 7.99 9.13
CA GLN A 261 -22.68 9.11 9.92
C GLN A 261 -21.65 10.19 10.34
N ASP A 262 -22.07 11.47 10.34
CA ASP A 262 -21.27 12.67 10.61
C ASP A 262 -20.68 12.80 12.04
N GLU A 263 -21.20 12.09 13.06
CA GLU A 263 -20.65 12.13 14.43
C GLU A 263 -19.18 11.64 14.48
N ASN A 264 -18.85 10.64 13.65
CA ASN A 264 -17.49 10.14 13.55
C ASN A 264 -16.51 11.18 12.99
N ARG A 265 -16.96 12.22 12.28
CA ARG A 265 -16.04 13.18 11.65
C ARG A 265 -15.42 14.13 12.67
N THR A 266 -16.18 14.64 13.64
CA THR A 266 -15.64 15.55 14.67
C THR A 266 -14.66 14.81 15.59
N ASP A 267 -15.00 13.56 15.94
CA ASP A 267 -14.14 12.71 16.75
C ASP A 267 -12.88 12.29 15.98
N ILE A 268 -13.00 11.93 14.70
CA ILE A 268 -11.83 11.66 13.84
C ILE A 268 -11.00 12.93 13.68
N GLU A 269 -11.59 14.11 13.49
CA GLU A 269 -10.84 15.36 13.39
C GLU A 269 -10.12 15.71 14.69
N TYR A 270 -10.74 15.46 15.85
CA TYR A 270 -10.12 15.64 17.16
C TYR A 270 -8.98 14.63 17.37
N ILE A 271 -9.21 13.34 17.11
CA ILE A 271 -8.20 12.28 17.19
C ILE A 271 -7.04 12.58 16.23
N SER A 272 -7.34 13.01 15.00
CA SER A 272 -6.34 13.37 13.98
C SER A 272 -5.50 14.60 14.34
N LYS A 273 -5.92 15.40 15.33
CA LYS A 273 -5.17 16.56 15.84
C LYS A 273 -4.59 16.33 17.23
N SER A 274 -4.97 15.23 17.89
CA SER A 274 -4.64 14.94 19.30
C SER A 274 -3.15 14.72 19.59
N TYR A 275 -2.33 14.49 18.56
CA TYR A 275 -0.88 14.38 18.72
C TYR A 275 -0.20 15.75 18.91
N TRP A 276 -0.73 16.83 18.33
CA TRP A 276 -0.11 18.16 18.38
C TRP A 276 0.15 18.70 19.79
N PRO A 277 -0.77 18.55 20.78
CA PRO A 277 -0.50 18.93 22.17
C PRO A 277 0.74 18.25 22.77
N SER A 278 0.97 16.96 22.48
CA SER A 278 2.14 16.22 22.98
C SER A 278 3.45 16.73 22.37
N PHE A 279 3.44 17.04 21.07
CA PHE A 279 4.59 17.65 20.40
C PHE A 279 4.86 19.07 20.90
N ALA A 280 3.83 19.88 21.05
CA ALA A 280 3.95 21.23 21.62
C ALA A 280 4.55 21.17 23.03
N LEU A 281 4.11 20.23 23.86
CA LEU A 281 4.65 19.99 25.20
C LEU A 281 6.13 19.59 25.15
N LYS A 282 6.54 18.67 24.25
CA LYS A 282 7.94 18.30 24.07
C LYS A 282 8.81 19.49 23.67
N ILE A 283 8.41 20.20 22.63
CA ILE A 283 9.16 21.33 22.07
C ILE A 283 9.37 22.41 23.14
N GLY A 284 8.35 22.71 23.94
CA GLY A 284 8.52 23.71 24.99
C GLY A 284 9.31 23.21 26.21
N LEU A 285 9.28 21.91 26.53
CA LEU A 285 10.19 21.34 27.55
C LEU A 285 11.65 21.47 27.11
N ASP A 286 11.95 21.28 25.82
CA ASP A 286 13.28 21.44 25.25
C ASP A 286 13.77 22.91 25.25
N GLN A 287 12.84 23.88 25.13
CA GLN A 287 13.15 25.33 25.07
C GLN A 287 13.00 26.07 26.41
N LYS A 288 12.67 25.36 27.49
CA LYS A 288 12.14 25.86 28.77
C LYS A 288 12.78 27.12 29.36
N THR A 289 14.11 27.22 29.45
CA THR A 289 14.77 28.42 30.02
C THR A 289 14.67 29.64 29.10
N ASN A 290 14.60 29.41 27.81
CA ASN A 290 14.56 30.44 26.78
C ASN A 290 13.12 30.87 26.42
N LEU A 291 12.13 30.10 26.84
CA LEU A 291 10.71 30.38 26.58
C LEU A 291 10.18 31.61 27.30
N LEU A 292 10.78 32.03 28.41
CA LEU A 292 10.37 33.23 29.15
C LEU A 292 11.20 34.47 28.78
N GLN A 293 12.28 34.29 28.01
CA GLN A 293 13.25 35.32 27.64
C GLN A 293 13.27 35.48 26.11
N VAL A 294 12.13 35.87 25.53
CA VAL A 294 12.02 36.12 24.09
C VAL A 294 12.20 37.61 23.82
N ASP A 295 13.18 37.95 22.98
CA ASP A 295 13.31 39.29 22.43
C ASP A 295 12.34 39.43 21.24
N HIS A 296 11.16 40.01 21.52
CA HIS A 296 10.12 40.26 20.52
C HIS A 296 10.50 41.32 19.48
N GLN A 297 11.65 41.99 19.60
CA GLN A 297 12.17 42.91 18.59
C GLN A 297 13.18 42.25 17.64
N SER A 298 13.66 41.06 17.97
CA SER A 298 14.58 40.30 17.13
C SER A 298 13.85 39.67 15.94
N ASN A 299 14.39 39.87 14.74
CA ASN A 299 13.83 39.31 13.52
C ASN A 299 14.38 37.90 13.18
N ASP A 300 15.17 37.31 14.09
CA ASP A 300 15.76 35.98 13.98
C ASP A 300 14.71 34.87 14.04
N ASP A 301 14.91 33.82 13.24
CA ASP A 301 13.97 32.72 13.09
C ASP A 301 13.74 31.95 14.41
N LYS A 302 14.75 31.90 15.30
CA LYS A 302 14.61 31.24 16.61
C LYS A 302 13.71 32.03 17.56
N SER A 303 13.75 33.36 17.52
CA SER A 303 12.87 34.20 18.35
C SER A 303 11.40 34.06 17.90
N LYS A 304 11.15 34.04 16.60
CA LYS A 304 9.80 33.80 16.03
C LYS A 304 9.25 32.43 16.39
N LEU A 305 10.08 31.38 16.33
CA LEU A 305 9.67 30.04 16.73
C LEU A 305 9.32 29.98 18.23
N ARG A 306 10.10 30.63 19.10
CA ARG A 306 9.81 30.68 20.55
C ARG A 306 8.51 31.43 20.85
N GLU A 307 8.24 32.53 20.16
CA GLU A 307 6.97 33.26 20.27
C GLU A 307 5.79 32.37 19.87
N GLN A 308 5.90 31.61 18.77
CA GLN A 308 4.88 30.64 18.38
C GLN A 308 4.64 29.57 19.45
N ILE A 309 5.71 29.04 20.06
CA ILE A 309 5.60 28.05 21.14
C ILE A 309 4.94 28.66 22.40
N GLN A 310 5.25 29.91 22.75
CA GLN A 310 4.61 30.61 23.88
C GLN A 310 3.09 30.73 23.69
N HIS A 311 2.65 31.06 22.46
CA HIS A 311 1.22 31.11 22.14
C HIS A 311 0.55 29.74 22.28
N VAL A 312 1.16 28.68 21.74
CA VAL A 312 0.63 27.32 21.88
C VAL A 312 0.57 26.89 23.35
N TRP A 313 1.60 27.18 24.15
CA TRP A 313 1.61 26.88 25.59
C TRP A 313 0.61 27.71 26.39
N THR A 314 0.23 28.89 25.89
CA THR A 314 -0.84 29.71 26.47
C THR A 314 -2.20 29.06 26.20
N GLU A 315 -2.46 28.60 24.97
CA GLU A 315 -3.69 27.87 24.61
C GLU A 315 -3.83 26.53 25.37
N LEU A 316 -2.72 25.83 25.61
CA LEU A 316 -2.70 24.62 26.44
C LEU A 316 -2.83 24.90 27.95
N GLY A 317 -2.82 26.17 28.35
CA GLY A 317 -2.99 26.62 29.75
C GLY A 317 -1.73 26.49 30.62
N PHE A 318 -0.55 26.33 30.05
CA PHE A 318 0.74 26.30 30.77
C PHE A 318 1.33 27.69 31.00
N LEU A 319 1.02 28.63 30.11
CA LEU A 319 1.40 30.04 30.21
C LEU A 319 0.15 30.92 30.22
N LYS A 320 0.32 32.16 30.67
CA LYS A 320 -0.69 33.22 30.61
C LYS A 320 -0.04 34.50 30.10
N LEU A 321 -0.59 35.03 29.00
CA LEU A 321 -0.22 36.33 28.47
C LEU A 321 -0.74 37.44 29.41
N SER A 322 0.15 38.36 29.80
CA SER A 322 -0.20 39.53 30.60
C SER A 322 -1.13 40.49 29.83
N SER A 323 -1.82 41.35 30.58
CA SER A 323 -2.75 42.33 30.02
C SER A 323 -2.11 43.31 29.04
N ASP A 324 -0.82 43.59 29.17
CA ASP A 324 -0.05 44.43 28.25
C ASP A 324 0.33 43.75 26.92
N LYS A 325 -0.04 42.47 26.76
CA LYS A 325 0.27 41.60 25.60
C LYS A 325 1.77 41.48 25.30
N LYS A 326 2.65 41.74 26.27
CA LYS A 326 4.11 41.75 26.08
C LYS A 326 4.85 40.73 26.91
N THR A 327 4.25 40.20 27.98
CA THR A 327 4.94 39.26 28.88
C THR A 327 4.13 37.99 29.12
N PHE A 328 4.82 36.86 29.21
CA PHE A 328 4.19 35.57 29.54
C PHE A 328 4.55 35.19 30.97
N THR A 329 3.54 34.75 31.74
CA THR A 329 3.70 34.25 33.11
C THR A 329 3.33 32.78 33.17
N VAL A 330 3.97 32.03 34.06
CA VAL A 330 3.73 30.58 34.22
C VAL A 330 2.48 30.35 35.08
N THR A 331 1.54 29.53 34.61
CA THR A 331 0.34 29.15 35.38
C THR A 331 0.68 28.08 36.43
N ASP A 332 -0.24 27.76 37.35
CA ASP A 332 -0.03 26.66 38.31
C ASP A 332 0.19 25.31 37.62
N ARG A 333 -0.54 25.06 36.52
CA ARG A 333 -0.33 23.89 35.66
C ARG A 333 1.05 23.92 35.00
N GLY A 334 1.48 25.08 34.52
CA GLY A 334 2.82 25.27 33.97
C GLY A 334 3.94 25.04 34.99
N ARG A 335 3.74 25.45 36.25
CA ARG A 335 4.75 25.28 37.32
C ARG A 335 5.13 23.81 37.52
N LEU A 336 4.19 22.89 37.38
CA LEU A 336 4.43 21.44 37.42
C LEU A 336 5.41 20.95 36.33
N LEU A 337 5.55 21.69 35.23
CA LEU A 337 6.50 21.40 34.16
C LEU A 337 7.78 22.23 34.27
N PHE A 338 7.72 23.40 34.94
CA PHE A 338 8.85 24.30 35.12
C PHE A 338 9.77 23.96 36.31
N ASP A 339 9.26 23.34 37.37
CA ASP A 339 10.09 22.91 38.49
C ASP A 339 10.99 21.72 38.10
N ARG A 340 12.28 21.78 38.44
CA ARG A 340 13.24 20.70 38.16
C ARG A 340 12.97 19.45 39.01
N ASN A 341 12.35 19.59 40.17
CA ASN A 341 12.07 18.49 41.11
C ASN A 341 10.65 17.92 40.98
N SER A 342 9.87 18.41 40.01
CA SER A 342 8.50 17.94 39.81
C SER A 342 8.46 16.56 39.16
N ILE A 343 7.79 15.61 39.81
CA ILE A 343 7.56 14.29 39.23
C ILE A 343 6.67 14.35 37.97
N THR A 344 5.78 15.33 37.87
CA THR A 344 4.96 15.55 36.67
C THR A 344 5.83 15.93 35.47
N ARG A 345 6.86 16.76 35.70
CA ARG A 345 7.85 17.09 34.67
C ARG A 345 8.64 15.84 34.28
N ASP A 346 9.14 15.09 35.25
CA ASP A 346 9.95 13.90 34.98
C ASP A 346 9.15 12.85 34.20
N ARG A 347 7.87 12.65 34.53
CA ARG A 347 6.94 11.83 33.75
C ARG A 347 6.79 12.34 32.32
N ALA A 348 6.55 13.65 32.12
CA ALA A 348 6.46 14.21 30.78
C ALA A 348 7.75 14.03 29.97
N CYS A 349 8.92 14.25 30.60
CA CYS A 349 10.22 14.04 29.94
C CYS A 349 10.48 12.57 29.60
N TYR A 350 10.05 11.64 30.46
CA TYR A 350 10.17 10.21 30.22
C TYR A 350 9.32 9.73 29.04
N TRP A 351 8.03 10.12 29.00
CA TRP A 351 7.07 9.68 27.97
C TRP A 351 7.25 10.40 26.63
N LEU A 352 7.74 11.64 26.63
CA LEU A 352 7.99 12.43 25.42
C LEU A 352 9.45 12.36 24.96
N ARG A 353 10.23 11.39 25.41
CA ARG A 353 11.60 11.22 24.92
C ARG A 353 11.59 10.84 23.44
N ASP A 354 12.66 11.19 22.75
CA ASP A 354 12.75 11.03 21.29
C ASP A 354 12.56 9.56 20.87
N GLN A 355 13.06 8.58 21.64
CA GLN A 355 12.86 7.15 21.36
C GLN A 355 11.38 6.74 21.46
N HIS A 356 10.64 7.26 22.45
CA HIS A 356 9.21 7.00 22.62
C HIS A 356 8.40 7.63 21.51
N ILE A 357 8.68 8.91 21.20
CA ILE A 357 7.99 9.62 20.12
C ILE A 357 8.27 8.96 18.77
N SER A 358 9.52 8.55 18.51
CA SER A 358 9.89 7.88 17.25
C SER A 358 9.17 6.54 17.07
N ALA A 359 8.93 5.80 18.15
CA ALA A 359 8.13 4.57 18.11
C ALA A 359 6.64 4.83 17.79
N TRP A 360 6.13 6.03 18.09
CA TRP A 360 4.72 6.43 17.82
C TRP A 360 4.53 7.17 16.49
N LEU A 361 5.59 7.75 15.92
CA LEU A 361 5.53 8.46 14.64
C LEU A 361 5.58 7.44 13.49
N PRO A 362 4.51 7.31 12.69
CA PRO A 362 4.61 6.55 11.45
C PRO A 362 5.57 7.30 10.54
N THR A 363 6.60 6.63 10.04
CA THR A 363 6.99 6.97 8.66
C THR A 363 5.83 6.45 7.78
N PHE A 364 5.55 7.08 6.65
CA PHE A 364 4.27 6.94 5.94
C PHE A 364 4.16 5.60 5.16
N ASP A 365 4.20 4.46 5.85
CA ASP A 365 4.24 3.17 5.16
C ASP A 365 3.51 2.06 5.92
N PHE A 366 2.26 2.25 6.32
CA PHE A 366 1.48 1.20 7.02
C PHE A 366 1.22 -0.09 6.22
N GLN A 367 1.69 -0.19 4.97
CA GLN A 367 1.75 -1.45 4.19
C GLN A 367 3.18 -2.01 4.02
N ASN A 368 4.21 -1.28 4.43
CA ASN A 368 5.64 -1.63 4.34
C ASN A 368 6.45 -1.24 5.61
N GLN A 369 5.78 -0.91 6.72
CA GLN A 369 6.37 -0.62 8.03
C GLN A 369 5.96 -1.62 9.08
N SER A 370 6.79 -2.64 9.14
CA SER A 370 7.26 -3.25 10.38
C SER A 370 8.75 -2.89 10.58
N SER A 371 9.16 -1.72 10.06
CA SER A 371 10.53 -1.21 10.01
C SER A 371 10.62 0.26 10.42
N SER A 372 9.96 0.60 11.53
CA SER A 372 10.47 1.65 12.43
C SER A 372 10.44 1.19 13.89
N ASN A 373 10.82 -0.07 14.10
CA ASN A 373 11.62 -0.42 15.25
C ASN A 373 12.84 -1.15 14.69
N SER A 374 13.96 -0.44 14.55
CA SER A 374 15.18 -1.02 15.10
C SER A 374 14.77 -1.70 16.42
N ASN A 375 15.26 -2.90 16.74
CA ASN A 375 15.26 -3.35 18.14
C ASN A 375 16.04 -2.28 18.92
N ILE A 376 15.37 -1.18 19.25
CA ILE A 376 15.79 -0.20 20.22
C ILE A 376 15.68 -1.05 21.46
N ASP A 377 16.79 -1.65 21.83
CA ASP A 377 16.94 -2.15 23.18
C ASP A 377 16.88 -0.89 24.05
N VAL A 378 15.66 -0.46 24.36
CA VAL A 378 15.35 0.76 25.11
C VAL A 378 16.12 0.72 26.43
N PHE A 379 16.25 -0.46 27.03
CA PHE A 379 17.03 -0.66 28.24
C PHE A 379 18.52 -0.42 28.02
N SER A 380 19.11 -0.93 26.92
CA SER A 380 20.50 -0.62 26.57
C SER A 380 20.74 0.83 26.14
N ASP A 381 19.77 1.47 25.49
CA ASP A 381 19.83 2.90 25.16
C ASP A 381 19.74 3.77 26.42
N ILE A 382 18.85 3.43 27.35
CA ILE A 382 18.78 4.04 28.67
C ILE A 382 20.12 3.88 29.40
N ALA A 383 20.70 2.68 29.36
CA ALA A 383 21.96 2.36 30.02
C ALA A 383 23.16 3.19 29.51
N LYS A 384 23.12 3.71 28.27
CA LYS A 384 24.18 4.57 27.71
C LYS A 384 24.31 5.92 28.44
N THR A 385 23.24 6.40 29.08
CA THR A 385 23.20 7.76 29.66
C THR A 385 22.80 7.73 31.14
N PRO A 386 23.73 7.98 32.09
CA PRO A 386 23.44 7.91 33.53
C PRO A 386 22.25 8.77 33.97
N ASP A 387 22.11 9.98 33.44
CA ASP A 387 20.98 10.88 33.75
C ASP A 387 19.64 10.30 33.29
N LEU A 388 19.63 9.56 32.18
CA LEU A 388 18.44 8.89 31.64
C LEU A 388 18.07 7.66 32.46
N VAL A 389 19.06 6.89 32.94
CA VAL A 389 18.83 5.81 33.92
C VAL A 389 18.19 6.40 35.18
N ALA A 390 18.75 7.49 35.71
CA ALA A 390 18.22 8.15 36.91
C ALA A 390 16.80 8.71 36.70
N LEU A 391 16.53 9.35 35.57
CA LEU A 391 15.19 9.82 35.21
C LEU A 391 14.18 8.67 35.12
N THR A 392 14.55 7.60 34.42
CA THR A 392 13.71 6.40 34.28
C THR A 392 13.38 5.80 35.63
N GLN A 393 14.38 5.58 36.48
CA GLN A 393 14.17 5.01 37.81
C GLN A 393 13.31 5.91 38.70
N ARG A 394 13.48 7.25 38.69
CA ARG A 394 12.59 8.16 39.44
C ARG A 394 11.14 8.04 38.99
N VAL A 395 10.90 7.97 37.67
CA VAL A 395 9.55 7.86 37.11
C VAL A 395 8.92 6.52 37.47
N LEU A 396 9.62 5.40 37.22
CA LEU A 396 9.12 4.06 37.52
C LEU A 396 8.89 3.86 39.03
N ASN A 397 9.81 4.35 39.88
CA ASN A 397 9.66 4.29 41.33
C ASN A 397 8.47 5.11 41.81
N SER A 398 8.18 6.27 41.20
CA SER A 398 7.01 7.08 41.57
C SER A 398 5.67 6.37 41.37
N TYR A 399 5.59 5.45 40.40
CA TYR A 399 4.43 4.59 40.23
C TYR A 399 4.47 3.44 41.24
N ALA A 400 5.63 2.80 41.43
CA ALA A 400 5.83 1.71 42.39
C ALA A 400 5.46 2.09 43.84
N ASP A 401 5.89 3.26 44.32
CA ASP A 401 5.61 3.71 45.68
C ASP A 401 4.10 3.88 45.93
N GLN A 402 3.35 4.25 44.90
CA GLN A 402 1.88 4.37 44.97
C GLN A 402 1.20 3.01 44.82
N ASP A 403 1.64 2.21 43.85
CA ASP A 403 1.03 0.94 43.51
C ASP A 403 1.22 -0.10 44.61
N TRP A 404 2.38 -0.12 45.28
CA TRP A 404 2.77 -1.16 46.24
C TRP A 404 2.52 -0.81 47.69
N HIS A 405 2.08 0.42 47.99
CA HIS A 405 1.77 0.81 49.36
C HIS A 405 0.73 -0.13 49.98
N GLY A 406 1.10 -0.81 51.07
CA GLY A 406 0.20 -1.75 51.75
C GLY A 406 0.01 -3.10 51.06
N ILE A 407 0.81 -3.42 50.03
CA ILE A 407 0.71 -4.69 49.29
C ILE A 407 0.91 -5.94 50.15
N THR A 408 1.60 -5.81 51.29
CA THR A 408 1.92 -6.92 52.20
C THR A 408 0.68 -7.66 52.71
N SER A 409 -0.48 -7.01 52.80
CA SER A 409 -1.73 -7.67 53.19
C SER A 409 -2.31 -8.59 52.10
N ALA A 410 -1.95 -8.34 50.83
CA ALA A 410 -2.45 -9.10 49.68
C ALA A 410 -1.46 -10.18 49.20
N LEU A 411 -0.18 -10.08 49.60
CA LEU A 411 0.84 -11.06 49.23
C LEU A 411 0.59 -12.44 49.88
N PRO A 412 0.98 -13.54 49.20
CA PRO A 412 0.80 -14.89 49.73
C PRO A 412 1.47 -15.09 51.09
N LYS A 413 0.76 -15.66 52.06
CA LYS A 413 1.33 -15.96 53.40
C LYS A 413 2.57 -16.86 53.35
N ALA A 414 2.70 -17.70 52.31
CA ALA A 414 3.87 -18.55 52.10
C ALA A 414 5.16 -17.73 51.86
N LEU A 415 5.05 -16.55 51.25
CA LEU A 415 6.18 -15.65 51.01
C LEU A 415 6.84 -15.23 52.33
N PHE A 416 6.05 -14.86 53.34
CA PHE A 416 6.57 -14.45 54.65
C PHE A 416 7.10 -15.62 55.49
N ARG A 417 6.90 -16.87 55.07
CA ARG A 417 7.47 -18.07 55.71
C ARG A 417 8.77 -18.53 55.07
N ALA A 418 9.10 -18.03 53.87
CA ALA A 418 10.33 -18.37 53.16
C ALA A 418 11.57 -17.89 53.93
N SER A 419 12.68 -18.61 53.81
CA SER A 419 13.94 -18.21 54.44
C SER A 419 14.62 -17.04 53.71
N SER A 420 14.39 -16.98 52.40
CA SER A 420 14.90 -15.96 51.49
C SER A 420 13.87 -15.61 50.43
N ILE A 421 13.92 -14.37 49.93
CA ILE A 421 13.03 -13.83 48.90
C ILE A 421 13.89 -13.09 47.88
N VAL A 422 13.76 -13.45 46.60
CA VAL A 422 14.48 -12.81 45.50
C VAL A 422 13.48 -12.05 44.63
N ASP A 423 13.69 -10.75 44.45
CA ASP A 423 12.95 -9.89 43.53
C ASP A 423 13.75 -9.73 42.24
N LEU A 424 13.24 -10.33 41.16
CA LEU A 424 13.89 -10.37 39.85
C LEU A 424 13.46 -9.14 39.04
N GLY A 425 14.40 -8.29 38.65
CA GLY A 425 14.08 -7.02 37.99
C GLY A 425 13.42 -6.02 38.96
N GLY A 426 13.83 -6.03 40.23
CA GLY A 426 13.19 -5.26 41.29
C GLY A 426 13.49 -3.75 41.28
N GLY A 427 14.23 -3.26 40.28
CA GLY A 427 14.61 -1.86 40.17
C GLY A 427 15.48 -1.39 41.34
N VAL A 428 15.08 -0.28 41.96
CA VAL A 428 15.71 0.25 43.19
C VAL A 428 15.09 -0.30 44.49
N GLY A 429 14.27 -1.36 44.37
CA GLY A 429 13.75 -2.16 45.49
C GLY A 429 12.47 -1.64 46.15
N ALA A 430 11.60 -0.91 45.44
CA ALA A 430 10.35 -0.38 46.00
C ALA A 430 9.47 -1.46 46.64
N LEU A 431 9.25 -2.57 45.92
CA LEU A 431 8.44 -3.70 46.41
C LEU A 431 9.06 -4.34 47.65
N LEU A 432 10.38 -4.62 47.61
CA LEU A 432 11.07 -5.21 48.75
C LEU A 432 11.12 -4.28 49.97
N ARG A 433 11.12 -2.96 49.79
CA ARG A 433 11.01 -2.00 50.91
C ARG A 433 9.69 -2.17 51.65
N GLU A 434 8.58 -2.22 50.93
CA GLU A 434 7.26 -2.50 51.51
C GLU A 434 7.24 -3.88 52.20
N ILE A 435 7.74 -4.92 51.55
CA ILE A 435 7.82 -6.29 52.13
C ILE A 435 8.68 -6.32 53.40
N SER A 436 9.81 -5.59 53.42
CA SER A 436 10.77 -5.60 54.53
C SER A 436 10.20 -5.13 55.86
N THR A 437 9.11 -4.36 55.83
CA THR A 437 8.38 -3.90 57.03
C THR A 437 7.72 -5.06 57.79
N HIS A 438 7.45 -6.19 57.12
CA HIS A 438 6.82 -7.38 57.67
C HIS A 438 7.78 -8.59 57.76
N CYS A 439 9.05 -8.41 57.40
CA CYS A 439 10.10 -9.43 57.51
C CYS A 439 10.94 -9.24 58.79
N VAL A 440 11.23 -10.35 59.50
CA VAL A 440 12.04 -10.35 60.72
C VAL A 440 13.46 -10.86 60.43
N ASN A 441 13.57 -12.10 59.92
CA ASN A 441 14.85 -12.80 59.71
C ASN A 441 15.09 -13.25 58.26
N GLN A 442 14.18 -12.92 57.33
CA GLN A 442 14.28 -13.35 55.94
C GLN A 442 15.37 -12.57 55.20
N ARG A 443 16.16 -13.27 54.38
CA ARG A 443 17.13 -12.62 53.48
C ARG A 443 16.41 -12.08 52.25
N LEU A 444 16.41 -10.76 52.05
CA LEU A 444 15.77 -10.10 50.91
C LEU A 444 16.83 -9.72 49.88
N ILE A 445 16.66 -10.18 48.65
CA ILE A 445 17.63 -9.97 47.57
C ILE A 445 16.93 -9.29 46.40
N CYS A 446 17.40 -8.11 46.01
CA CYS A 446 16.96 -7.42 44.80
C CYS A 446 18.00 -7.64 43.70
N ILE A 447 17.59 -8.18 42.56
CA ILE A 447 18.45 -8.32 41.37
C ILE A 447 17.98 -7.39 40.26
N ASP A 448 18.93 -6.67 39.66
CA ASP A 448 18.70 -5.86 38.46
C ASP A 448 20.02 -5.61 37.72
N ARG A 449 19.96 -4.91 36.59
CA ARG A 449 21.11 -4.53 35.79
C ARG A 449 22.08 -3.65 36.59
N PRO A 450 23.40 -3.70 36.31
CA PRO A 450 24.41 -2.97 37.07
C PRO A 450 24.14 -1.46 37.22
N GLU A 451 23.66 -0.81 36.15
CA GLU A 451 23.33 0.61 36.11
C GLU A 451 22.12 0.99 36.95
N VAL A 452 21.18 0.07 37.17
CA VAL A 452 20.01 0.30 38.02
C VAL A 452 20.40 0.14 39.48
N ILE A 453 21.10 -0.94 39.81
CA ILE A 453 21.56 -1.23 41.17
C ILE A 453 22.48 -0.14 41.72
N ARG A 454 23.28 0.51 40.87
CA ARG A 454 24.11 1.67 41.26
C ARG A 454 23.30 2.85 41.83
N LEU A 455 22.01 2.95 41.52
CA LEU A 455 21.11 4.01 42.01
C LEU A 455 20.34 3.60 43.27
N ALA A 456 20.39 2.32 43.67
CA ALA A 456 19.66 1.84 44.83
C ALA A 456 20.29 2.36 46.13
N SER A 457 19.48 3.02 46.97
CA SER A 457 19.93 3.45 48.30
C SER A 457 20.12 2.24 49.22
N THR A 458 21.24 2.20 49.94
CA THR A 458 21.55 1.16 50.94
C THR A 458 20.38 0.92 51.90
N HIS A 459 20.11 -0.35 52.21
CA HIS A 459 19.02 -0.73 53.10
C HIS A 459 19.49 -1.84 54.06
N PRO A 460 19.12 -1.81 55.36
CA PRO A 460 19.66 -2.74 56.35
C PRO A 460 19.26 -4.20 56.14
N LYS A 461 18.15 -4.47 55.43
CA LYS A 461 17.60 -5.82 55.20
C LYS A 461 17.62 -6.30 53.75
N ILE A 462 17.96 -5.42 52.80
CA ILE A 462 17.90 -5.74 51.37
C ILE A 462 19.31 -5.77 50.81
N GLU A 463 19.67 -6.90 50.25
CA GLU A 463 20.90 -7.10 49.49
C GLU A 463 20.63 -6.78 48.02
N PHE A 464 21.35 -5.82 47.47
CA PHE A 464 21.25 -5.44 46.06
C PHE A 464 22.36 -6.13 45.26
N LEU A 465 21.99 -6.94 44.29
CA LEU A 465 22.90 -7.72 43.46
C LEU A 465 22.72 -7.36 41.99
N THR A 466 23.83 -7.34 41.24
CA THR A 466 23.79 -7.12 39.80
C THR A 466 23.58 -8.44 39.06
N GLY A 467 22.68 -8.48 38.09
CA GLY A 467 22.42 -9.68 37.29
C GLY A 467 21.70 -9.40 35.97
N ASP A 468 21.70 -10.40 35.10
CA ASP A 468 20.89 -10.44 33.88
C ASP A 468 19.85 -11.55 34.03
N LEU A 469 18.58 -11.25 33.74
CA LEU A 469 17.51 -12.24 33.85
C LEU A 469 17.62 -13.34 32.78
N PHE A 470 18.29 -13.06 31.67
CA PHE A 470 18.42 -13.99 30.53
C PHE A 470 19.71 -14.80 30.54
N SER A 471 20.74 -14.37 31.27
CA SER A 471 22.06 -15.02 31.33
C SER A 471 22.63 -15.09 32.75
N GLY A 472 23.69 -15.87 32.98
CA GLY A 472 24.28 -16.05 34.32
C GLY A 472 23.43 -16.88 35.30
N ALA A 473 23.87 -17.00 36.55
CA ALA A 473 23.17 -17.75 37.60
C ALA A 473 22.28 -16.84 38.45
N LEU A 474 21.06 -17.29 38.77
CA LEU A 474 20.16 -16.59 39.69
C LEU A 474 20.46 -17.01 41.16
N PRO A 475 20.36 -16.09 42.14
CA PRO A 475 20.59 -16.40 43.56
C PRO A 475 19.59 -17.44 44.04
N SER A 476 20.06 -18.53 44.66
CA SER A 476 19.18 -19.56 45.22
C SER A 476 18.26 -18.98 46.30
N SER A 477 16.97 -19.30 46.22
CA SER A 477 15.93 -18.82 47.12
C SER A 477 14.72 -19.77 47.08
N ASP A 478 13.98 -19.82 48.18
CA ASP A 478 12.73 -20.59 48.28
C ASP A 478 11.58 -19.89 47.53
N PHE A 479 11.69 -18.58 47.33
CA PHE A 479 10.63 -17.73 46.82
C PHE A 479 11.18 -16.66 45.88
N TYR A 480 10.52 -16.48 44.73
CA TYR A 480 10.85 -15.46 43.74
C TYR A 480 9.66 -14.55 43.45
N LEU A 481 9.98 -13.29 43.18
CA LEU A 481 9.05 -12.25 42.79
C LEU A 481 9.42 -11.74 41.39
N LEU A 482 8.39 -11.48 40.59
CA LEU A 482 8.48 -10.74 39.34
C LEU A 482 7.35 -9.71 39.34
N SER A 483 7.67 -8.43 39.35
CA SER A 483 6.69 -7.34 39.44
C SER A 483 6.87 -6.35 38.32
N ARG A 484 5.92 -6.29 37.37
CA ARG A 484 6.00 -5.46 36.16
C ARG A 484 7.31 -5.70 35.39
N VAL A 485 7.56 -6.98 35.11
CA VAL A 485 8.77 -7.43 34.39
C VAL A 485 8.37 -8.21 33.16
N LEU A 486 7.44 -9.14 33.30
CA LEU A 486 7.08 -10.06 32.21
C LEU A 486 6.28 -9.35 31.11
N HIS A 487 5.57 -8.27 31.44
CA HIS A 487 4.86 -7.45 30.45
C HIS A 487 5.79 -6.65 29.50
N ASP A 488 7.07 -6.48 29.86
CA ASP A 488 8.09 -5.84 29.02
C ASP A 488 8.64 -6.76 27.91
N TRP A 489 8.31 -8.05 27.96
CA TRP A 489 8.92 -9.04 27.08
C TRP A 489 7.90 -9.81 26.23
N PRO A 490 8.25 -10.20 24.99
CA PRO A 490 7.45 -11.12 24.19
C PRO A 490 7.41 -12.52 24.84
N ASP A 491 6.43 -13.33 24.44
CA ASP A 491 6.13 -14.62 25.05
C ASP A 491 7.35 -15.56 25.11
N GLU A 492 8.21 -15.58 24.08
CA GLU A 492 9.43 -16.41 24.08
C GLU A 492 10.44 -16.01 25.16
N LYS A 493 10.62 -14.71 25.38
CA LYS A 493 11.49 -14.20 26.45
C LYS A 493 10.88 -14.42 27.84
N VAL A 494 9.56 -14.31 27.96
CA VAL A 494 8.86 -14.67 29.20
C VAL A 494 9.07 -16.14 29.54
N LYS A 495 8.92 -17.05 28.57
CA LYS A 495 9.19 -18.48 28.77
C LYS A 495 10.63 -18.73 29.22
N LEU A 496 11.60 -18.04 28.63
CA LEU A 496 13.01 -18.15 29.01
C LEU A 496 13.23 -17.75 30.48
N ILE A 497 12.65 -16.63 30.92
CA ILE A 497 12.72 -16.19 32.33
C ILE A 497 12.08 -17.23 33.25
N LEU A 498 10.84 -17.65 32.97
CA LEU A 498 10.09 -18.60 33.81
C LEU A 498 10.77 -19.97 33.92
N ASN A 499 11.45 -20.43 32.86
CA ASN A 499 12.18 -21.70 32.87
C ASN A 499 13.45 -21.64 33.72
N ARG A 500 14.12 -20.47 33.78
CA ARG A 500 15.38 -20.28 34.53
C ARG A 500 15.22 -20.25 36.04
N ILE A 501 14.04 -19.92 36.58
CA ILE A 501 13.82 -19.71 38.02
C ILE A 501 13.96 -21.02 38.82
N PRO A 502 14.99 -21.21 39.65
CA PRO A 502 15.23 -22.49 40.31
C PRO A 502 14.46 -22.59 41.64
N ALA A 503 13.14 -22.48 41.61
CA ALA A 503 12.29 -22.45 42.80
C ALA A 503 11.03 -23.32 42.69
N GLU A 504 10.47 -23.67 43.85
CA GLU A 504 9.15 -24.32 43.94
C GLU A 504 8.01 -23.30 43.83
N TYR A 505 8.20 -22.09 44.35
CA TYR A 505 7.16 -21.04 44.39
C TYR A 505 7.60 -19.76 43.68
N LEU A 506 6.67 -19.21 42.91
CA LEU A 506 6.82 -17.97 42.16
C LEU A 506 5.60 -17.07 42.41
N CYS A 507 5.84 -15.79 42.68
CA CYS A 507 4.78 -14.79 42.71
C CYS A 507 5.01 -13.72 41.64
N ILE A 508 3.98 -13.51 40.83
CA ILE A 508 3.98 -12.55 39.72
C ILE A 508 2.96 -11.47 40.00
N ILE A 509 3.34 -10.21 39.79
CA ILE A 509 2.48 -9.05 39.99
C ILE A 509 2.44 -8.28 38.67
N GLU A 510 1.38 -8.49 37.90
CA GLU A 510 1.21 -7.97 36.53
C GLU A 510 -0.21 -7.49 36.30
N ARG A 511 -0.45 -6.66 35.29
CA ARG A 511 -1.81 -6.30 34.90
C ARG A 511 -2.45 -7.45 34.10
N GLU A 512 -3.74 -7.65 34.31
CA GLU A 512 -4.55 -8.54 33.48
C GLU A 512 -5.44 -7.68 32.58
N VAL A 513 -5.40 -7.94 31.26
CA VAL A 513 -6.24 -7.22 30.29
C VAL A 513 -7.63 -7.85 30.24
N ASP A 514 -8.65 -7.00 30.38
CA ASP A 514 -10.03 -7.33 30.03
C ASP A 514 -10.37 -6.73 28.67
N LEU A 515 -10.57 -7.61 27.67
CA LEU A 515 -10.87 -7.23 26.29
C LEU A 515 -12.21 -6.49 26.14
N HIS A 516 -13.11 -6.56 27.13
CA HIS A 516 -14.41 -5.90 27.06
C HIS A 516 -14.37 -4.43 27.50
N ILE A 517 -13.37 -4.02 28.28
CA ILE A 517 -13.32 -2.70 28.92
C ILE A 517 -12.21 -1.82 28.31
N ASN A 518 -11.40 -2.35 27.37
CA ASN A 518 -10.27 -1.66 26.73
C ASN A 518 -9.31 -0.98 27.72
N GLN A 519 -9.23 -1.49 28.96
CA GLN A 519 -8.35 -0.94 29.98
C GLN A 519 -6.89 -1.24 29.59
N HIS A 520 -6.03 -0.23 29.72
CA HIS A 520 -4.58 -0.31 29.44
C HIS A 520 -4.19 -0.54 27.97
N ALA A 521 -5.12 -0.41 27.02
CA ALA A 521 -4.84 -0.59 25.59
C ALA A 521 -3.72 0.33 25.07
N LEU A 522 -3.68 1.60 25.52
CA LEU A 522 -2.65 2.54 25.11
C LEU A 522 -1.25 2.15 25.64
N LEU A 523 -1.18 1.62 26.86
CA LEU A 523 0.07 1.11 27.45
C LEU A 523 0.54 -0.15 26.71
N SER A 524 -0.38 -1.09 26.46
CA SER A 524 -0.06 -2.31 25.70
C SER A 524 0.41 -1.99 24.28
N LEU A 525 -0.24 -1.04 23.59
CA LEU A 525 0.21 -0.55 22.28
C LEU A 525 1.59 0.12 22.36
N HIS A 526 1.83 0.94 23.38
CA HIS A 526 3.14 1.55 23.58
C HIS A 526 4.25 0.50 23.78
N MET A 527 3.99 -0.50 24.60
CA MET A 527 4.91 -1.61 24.88
C MET A 527 5.18 -2.44 23.62
N PHE A 528 4.14 -2.72 22.85
CA PHE A 528 4.26 -3.37 21.56
C PHE A 528 5.14 -2.56 20.60
N LEU A 529 4.90 -1.25 20.52
CA LEU A 529 5.67 -0.31 19.70
C LEU A 529 7.11 -0.10 20.21
N LEU A 530 7.52 -0.58 21.38
CA LEU A 530 8.91 -0.41 21.83
C LEU A 530 9.71 -1.70 21.81
N HIS A 531 9.10 -2.81 22.23
CA HIS A 531 9.83 -4.05 22.51
C HIS A 531 9.05 -5.30 22.08
N GLY A 532 7.96 -5.13 21.30
CA GLY A 532 7.13 -6.23 20.82
C GLY A 532 6.44 -7.00 21.95
N ALA A 533 6.32 -6.40 23.14
CA ALA A 533 5.60 -7.01 24.26
C ALA A 533 4.19 -6.46 24.37
N LYS A 534 3.47 -6.93 25.39
CA LYS A 534 2.05 -6.65 25.55
C LYS A 534 1.64 -6.88 27.00
N GLU A 535 0.61 -6.15 27.39
CA GLU A 535 -0.23 -6.59 28.51
C GLU A 535 -1.01 -7.83 28.08
N ARG A 536 -1.17 -8.80 28.98
CA ARG A 536 -1.75 -10.12 28.66
C ARG A 536 -3.10 -10.34 29.31
N THR A 537 -3.96 -11.06 28.60
CA THR A 537 -5.20 -11.59 29.15
C THR A 537 -4.91 -12.73 30.12
N ARG A 538 -5.88 -13.06 30.97
CA ARG A 538 -5.77 -14.20 31.90
C ARG A 538 -5.45 -15.51 31.17
N GLN A 539 -6.10 -15.76 30.03
CA GLN A 539 -5.90 -16.97 29.24
C GLN A 539 -4.48 -17.07 28.67
N GLU A 540 -3.90 -15.95 28.23
CA GLU A 540 -2.50 -15.92 27.78
C GLU A 540 -1.53 -16.18 28.93
N TRP A 541 -1.78 -15.62 30.12
CA TRP A 541 -1.01 -15.95 31.32
C TRP A 541 -1.09 -17.44 31.67
N ASP A 542 -2.29 -18.02 31.69
CA ASP A 542 -2.49 -19.44 31.97
C ASP A 542 -1.77 -20.33 30.96
N THR A 543 -1.76 -19.94 29.68
CA THR A 543 -1.03 -20.64 28.61
C THR A 543 0.48 -20.61 28.84
N LEU A 544 1.02 -19.45 29.23
CA LEU A 544 2.45 -19.30 29.55
C LEU A 544 2.87 -20.13 30.76
N PHE A 545 2.05 -20.13 31.82
CA PHE A 545 2.29 -20.94 33.01
C PHE A 545 2.31 -22.43 32.70
N LEU A 546 1.30 -22.90 31.95
CA LEU A 546 1.23 -24.29 31.52
C LEU A 546 2.43 -24.69 30.66
N ALA A 547 2.84 -23.83 29.71
CA ALA A 547 3.99 -24.09 28.83
C ALA A 547 5.35 -24.11 29.55
N THR A 548 5.41 -23.64 30.80
CA THR A 548 6.65 -23.52 31.59
C THR A 548 6.60 -24.30 32.91
N ASN A 549 5.68 -25.28 32.98
CA ASN A 549 5.49 -26.20 34.11
C ASN A 549 5.19 -25.50 35.45
N TRP A 550 4.42 -24.41 35.39
CA TRP A 550 3.91 -23.70 36.54
C TRP A 550 2.39 -23.87 36.64
N SER A 551 1.92 -24.28 37.81
CA SER A 551 0.49 -24.37 38.14
C SER A 551 0.07 -23.20 39.03
N VAL A 552 -0.91 -22.42 38.56
CA VAL A 552 -1.48 -21.29 39.30
C VAL A 552 -2.23 -21.78 40.54
N GLN A 553 -1.84 -21.27 41.71
CA GLN A 553 -2.42 -21.61 43.01
C GLN A 553 -3.49 -20.60 43.45
N SER A 554 -3.24 -19.31 43.21
CA SER A 554 -4.20 -18.25 43.55
C SER A 554 -3.91 -16.98 42.75
N ARG A 555 -4.95 -16.15 42.57
CA ARG A 555 -4.86 -14.81 41.96
C ARG A 555 -5.61 -13.82 42.88
N VAL A 556 -4.97 -12.70 43.21
CA VAL A 556 -5.53 -11.66 44.08
C VAL A 556 -5.40 -10.30 43.39
N PRO A 557 -6.50 -9.58 43.10
CA PRO A 557 -6.40 -8.24 42.54
C PRO A 557 -5.88 -7.25 43.60
N PHE A 558 -4.99 -6.35 43.21
CA PHE A 558 -4.43 -5.31 44.07
C PHE A 558 -3.97 -4.11 43.23
N SER A 559 -4.48 -2.91 43.56
CA SER A 559 -4.07 -1.64 42.92
C SER A 559 -4.03 -1.68 41.38
N GLY A 560 -5.06 -2.28 40.74
CA GLY A 560 -5.12 -2.43 39.29
C GLY A 560 -4.18 -3.47 38.67
N HIS A 561 -3.54 -4.30 39.51
CA HIS A 561 -2.71 -5.44 39.12
C HIS A 561 -3.31 -6.74 39.68
N THR A 562 -2.83 -7.88 39.20
CA THR A 562 -3.14 -9.21 39.74
C THR A 562 -1.88 -9.84 40.31
N ILE A 563 -1.94 -10.19 41.59
CA ILE A 563 -0.92 -10.96 42.29
C ILE A 563 -1.23 -12.44 42.07
N THR A 564 -0.39 -13.11 41.29
CA THR A 564 -0.52 -14.54 40.96
C THR A 564 0.52 -15.34 41.73
N LEU A 565 0.07 -16.32 42.52
CA LEU A 565 0.95 -17.33 43.10
C LEU A 565 0.95 -18.57 42.19
N ALA A 566 2.13 -19.00 41.77
CA ALA A 566 2.33 -20.22 41.00
C ALA A 566 3.28 -21.18 41.71
N LYS A 567 3.06 -22.48 41.51
CA LYS A 567 3.87 -23.58 42.04
C LYS A 567 4.40 -24.44 40.90
N ARG A 568 5.65 -24.89 40.97
CA ARG A 568 6.24 -25.77 39.95
C ARG A 568 5.71 -27.20 40.08
N ASP A 569 5.31 -27.82 38.97
CA ASP A 569 4.72 -29.18 38.98
C ASP A 569 5.75 -30.31 39.05
N THR A 570 7.02 -30.07 38.68
CA THR A 570 8.10 -31.09 38.68
C THR A 570 9.35 -30.59 39.43
N PRO A 571 9.90 -31.33 40.40
CA PRO A 571 11.11 -30.93 41.14
C PRO A 571 12.37 -30.88 40.25
N ILE A 572 13.25 -29.90 40.52
CA ILE A 572 14.50 -29.61 39.77
C ILE A 572 15.45 -30.82 39.63
N LYS A 573 15.36 -31.82 40.52
CA LYS A 573 16.24 -33.01 40.50
C LYS A 573 16.02 -33.92 39.29
N ASP A 574 14.86 -33.88 38.64
CA ASP A 574 14.56 -34.74 37.48
C ASP A 574 14.92 -34.07 36.12
N ILE A 575 15.44 -32.83 36.15
CA ILE A 575 15.73 -32.03 34.95
C ILE A 575 17.24 -32.05 34.58
N LEU A 576 18.09 -32.68 35.40
CA LEU A 576 19.52 -32.86 35.13
C LEU A 576 19.92 -34.32 35.43
N PRO A 577 19.78 -35.26 34.46
CA PRO A 577 20.85 -35.51 33.48
C PRO A 577 20.39 -36.09 32.10
N SER A 578 20.93 -35.60 30.98
CA SER A 578 21.05 -36.28 29.63
C SER A 578 20.98 -35.35 28.40
N THR A 579 20.82 -34.03 28.56
CA THR A 579 20.61 -33.10 27.43
C THR A 579 21.83 -32.87 26.53
N PHE A 580 23.05 -33.22 26.95
CA PHE A 580 24.25 -33.04 26.11
C PHE A 580 24.42 -34.11 25.01
N ALA A 581 23.96 -35.34 25.23
CA ALA A 581 24.10 -36.41 24.23
C ALA A 581 23.04 -36.35 23.12
N ARG A 582 21.82 -35.86 23.42
CA ARG A 582 20.74 -35.69 22.44
C ARG A 582 20.93 -34.51 21.47
N ARG A 583 21.82 -33.56 21.77
CA ARG A 583 22.07 -32.37 20.93
C ARG A 583 22.79 -32.67 19.62
N LYS A 584 23.63 -33.72 19.55
CA LYS A 584 24.48 -33.99 18.36
C LYS A 584 23.76 -34.61 17.16
N THR A 585 22.54 -35.11 17.31
CA THR A 585 21.81 -35.81 16.23
C THR A 585 20.53 -35.10 15.79
N CYS A 586 20.15 -34.00 16.44
CA CYS A 586 18.93 -33.25 16.12
C CYS A 586 19.23 -32.15 15.10
N VAL A 587 18.43 -32.04 14.04
CA VAL A 587 18.57 -31.01 13.02
C VAL A 587 17.76 -29.79 13.44
N ARG A 588 18.43 -28.72 13.85
CA ARG A 588 17.78 -27.50 14.39
C ARG A 588 18.11 -26.23 13.60
N LYS A 589 19.05 -26.31 12.66
CA LYS A 589 19.56 -25.18 11.88
C LYS A 589 19.32 -25.37 10.39
N VAL A 590 18.93 -24.28 9.72
CA VAL A 590 18.81 -24.21 8.25
C VAL A 590 19.74 -23.15 7.71
N VAL A 591 20.49 -23.45 6.66
CA VAL A 591 21.36 -22.54 5.92
C VAL A 591 20.72 -22.22 4.57
N LEU A 592 20.49 -20.92 4.32
CA LEU A 592 19.98 -20.37 3.06
C LEU A 592 21.07 -19.51 2.39
N PRO A 593 21.81 -20.04 1.41
CA PRO A 593 22.79 -19.28 0.65
C PRO A 593 22.13 -18.42 -0.44
N ILE A 594 22.32 -17.10 -0.35
CA ILE A 594 21.68 -16.06 -1.18
C ILE A 594 22.69 -15.10 -1.82
N ALA A 595 23.95 -15.13 -1.39
CA ALA A 595 25.04 -14.27 -1.87
C ALA A 595 25.38 -14.37 -3.37
N GLY A 596 24.74 -15.28 -4.13
CA GLY A 596 24.98 -15.46 -5.55
C GLY A 596 24.57 -14.26 -6.41
N LEU A 597 25.35 -13.96 -7.45
CA LEU A 597 25.16 -12.81 -8.34
C LEU A 597 23.93 -12.89 -9.27
N GLY A 598 23.26 -14.04 -9.33
CA GLY A 598 22.02 -14.23 -10.09
C GLY A 598 22.11 -13.83 -11.57
N MET A 599 23.22 -14.14 -12.26
CA MET A 599 23.56 -13.59 -13.58
C MET A 599 22.47 -13.81 -14.66
N ARG A 600 21.73 -14.93 -14.60
CA ARG A 600 20.65 -15.26 -15.55
C ARG A 600 19.39 -14.40 -15.43
N MET A 601 19.26 -13.66 -14.32
CA MET A 601 18.15 -12.76 -14.02
C MET A 601 18.56 -11.28 -14.14
N ARG A 602 19.70 -10.96 -14.77
CA ARG A 602 20.12 -9.57 -14.98
C ARG A 602 19.23 -8.86 -16.02
N PRO A 603 18.95 -7.55 -15.85
CA PRO A 603 19.49 -6.66 -14.83
C PRO A 603 18.80 -6.75 -13.46
N GLN A 604 17.63 -7.41 -13.36
CA GLN A 604 16.78 -7.44 -12.16
C GLN A 604 17.51 -7.91 -10.89
N SER A 605 18.32 -8.98 -10.99
CA SER A 605 19.10 -9.53 -9.87
C SER A 605 20.20 -8.60 -9.33
N THR A 606 20.54 -7.53 -10.06
CA THR A 606 21.49 -6.49 -9.60
C THR A 606 20.84 -5.55 -8.60
N ILE A 607 19.52 -5.37 -8.69
CA ILE A 607 18.74 -4.46 -7.85
C ILE A 607 18.07 -5.23 -6.71
N LEU A 608 17.49 -6.40 -7.02
CA LEU A 608 16.72 -7.20 -6.08
C LEU A 608 17.20 -8.66 -6.10
N PRO A 609 17.69 -9.23 -4.97
CA PRO A 609 18.10 -10.64 -4.92
C PRO A 609 16.94 -11.57 -5.28
N LYS A 610 17.25 -12.73 -5.86
CA LYS A 610 16.24 -13.72 -6.30
C LYS A 610 15.24 -14.10 -5.21
N ALA A 611 15.71 -14.24 -3.97
CA ALA A 611 14.88 -14.56 -2.81
C ALA A 611 13.74 -13.53 -2.59
N PHE A 612 13.87 -12.31 -3.10
CA PHE A 612 12.86 -11.26 -2.99
C PHE A 612 11.94 -11.15 -4.20
N LEU A 613 12.09 -12.02 -5.21
CA LEU A 613 11.22 -11.98 -6.38
C LEU A 613 9.77 -12.29 -6.00
N PRO A 614 8.79 -11.51 -6.48
CA PRO A 614 7.40 -11.67 -6.09
C PRO A 614 6.76 -12.92 -6.69
N ILE A 615 5.99 -13.64 -5.89
CA ILE A 615 5.09 -14.72 -6.29
C ILE A 615 3.68 -14.33 -5.85
N VAL A 616 2.74 -14.41 -6.79
CA VAL A 616 1.33 -14.11 -6.51
C VAL A 616 0.61 -15.41 -6.17
N GLN A 617 -0.10 -15.43 -5.05
CA GLN A 617 -0.99 -16.52 -4.65
C GLN A 617 -2.43 -16.02 -4.71
N SER A 618 -3.33 -16.82 -5.30
CA SER A 618 -4.77 -16.57 -5.24
C SER A 618 -5.37 -17.40 -4.12
N ASN A 619 -5.87 -16.75 -3.06
CA ASN A 619 -6.74 -17.39 -2.09
C ASN A 619 -8.18 -16.92 -2.36
N SER A 620 -9.16 -17.76 -2.01
CA SER A 620 -10.60 -17.62 -2.30
C SER A 620 -11.23 -16.24 -2.06
N ASN A 621 -10.61 -15.39 -1.23
CA ASN A 621 -11.10 -14.03 -0.90
C ASN A 621 -10.14 -12.87 -1.24
N ALA A 622 -8.89 -13.10 -1.70
CA ALA A 622 -7.96 -12.04 -2.10
C ALA A 622 -6.70 -12.56 -2.81
N TRP A 623 -6.15 -11.75 -3.74
CA TRP A 623 -4.81 -11.95 -4.28
C TRP A 623 -3.77 -11.46 -3.27
N LYS A 624 -2.74 -12.28 -2.99
CA LYS A 624 -1.61 -11.89 -2.14
C LYS A 624 -0.31 -12.03 -2.92
N CYS A 625 0.50 -10.98 -2.94
CA CYS A 625 1.86 -11.03 -3.46
C CYS A 625 2.83 -11.26 -2.31
N ARG A 626 3.70 -12.26 -2.41
CA ARG A 626 4.72 -12.60 -1.40
C ARG A 626 6.06 -12.86 -2.09
N PRO A 627 7.20 -12.45 -1.56
CA PRO A 627 8.49 -12.82 -2.12
C PRO A 627 8.75 -14.33 -1.94
N VAL A 628 9.65 -14.87 -2.76
CA VAL A 628 10.12 -16.27 -2.68
C VAL A 628 10.55 -16.64 -1.25
N LEU A 629 11.26 -15.75 -0.59
CA LEU A 629 11.76 -15.89 0.77
C LEU A 629 10.65 -16.22 1.77
N ASP A 630 9.48 -15.57 1.66
CA ASP A 630 8.33 -15.86 2.52
C ASP A 630 7.81 -17.29 2.36
N LEU A 631 7.86 -17.83 1.14
CA LEU A 631 7.42 -19.20 0.85
C LEU A 631 8.45 -20.21 1.35
N LEU A 632 9.75 -19.91 1.24
CA LEU A 632 10.81 -20.71 1.84
C LEU A 632 10.66 -20.76 3.37
N LEU A 633 10.35 -19.62 4.00
CA LEU A 633 10.17 -19.58 5.45
C LEU A 633 8.92 -20.31 5.91
N LYS A 634 7.83 -20.33 5.12
CA LYS A 634 6.67 -21.19 5.40
C LYS A 634 7.01 -22.67 5.32
N GLU A 635 7.89 -23.06 4.41
CA GLU A 635 8.39 -24.43 4.28
C GLU A 635 9.27 -24.83 5.48
N ILE A 636 10.05 -23.88 6.01
CA ILE A 636 10.94 -24.05 7.16
C ILE A 636 10.18 -24.05 8.49
N PHE A 637 9.29 -23.08 8.69
CA PHE A 637 8.61 -22.82 9.96
C PHE A 637 7.19 -23.37 9.95
N THR A 638 7.12 -24.70 10.00
CA THR A 638 5.88 -25.42 10.31
C THR A 638 5.88 -25.82 11.78
N LYS A 639 4.79 -26.42 12.28
CA LYS A 639 4.73 -26.85 13.69
C LYS A 639 5.57 -28.12 13.93
N GLU A 640 6.06 -28.77 12.87
CA GLU A 640 6.59 -30.13 12.88
C GLU A 640 8.11 -30.23 12.58
N THR A 641 8.76 -29.13 12.17
CA THR A 641 10.17 -29.12 11.72
C THR A 641 11.20 -28.99 12.84
N ASP A 642 10.84 -28.58 14.06
CA ASP A 642 11.74 -28.33 15.20
C ASP A 642 12.95 -27.41 14.89
N ILE A 643 12.88 -26.61 13.81
CA ILE A 643 13.95 -25.68 13.42
C ILE A 643 13.94 -24.48 14.37
N GLU A 644 15.10 -24.21 14.97
CA GLU A 644 15.30 -23.13 15.96
C GLU A 644 15.99 -21.90 15.35
N GLN A 645 16.82 -22.11 14.31
CA GLN A 645 17.66 -21.07 13.75
C GLN A 645 17.82 -21.17 12.23
N VAL A 646 17.81 -20.01 11.56
CA VAL A 646 18.03 -19.87 10.12
C VAL A 646 19.22 -18.96 9.85
N LEU A 647 20.20 -19.47 9.11
CA LEU A 647 21.44 -18.80 8.76
C LEU A 647 21.39 -18.34 7.29
N PHE A 648 21.30 -17.03 7.07
CA PHE A 648 21.33 -16.44 5.73
C PHE A 648 22.76 -16.13 5.31
N VAL A 649 23.26 -16.78 4.27
CA VAL A 649 24.57 -16.44 3.69
C VAL A 649 24.37 -15.43 2.58
N ILE A 650 24.70 -14.17 2.84
CA ILE A 650 24.39 -13.02 1.96
C ILE A 650 25.64 -12.25 1.57
N ALA A 651 25.55 -11.50 0.47
CA ALA A 651 26.62 -10.58 0.11
C ALA A 651 26.58 -9.32 1.03
N PRO A 652 27.71 -8.66 1.31
CA PRO A 652 27.75 -7.49 2.21
C PRO A 652 26.76 -6.37 1.84
N ASN A 653 26.57 -6.12 0.53
CA ASN A 653 25.63 -5.11 0.03
C ASN A 653 24.15 -5.50 0.19
N GLN A 654 23.85 -6.77 0.47
CA GLN A 654 22.49 -7.25 0.71
C GLN A 654 22.09 -7.15 2.20
N LEU A 655 23.05 -6.93 3.12
CA LEU A 655 22.81 -6.93 4.56
C LEU A 655 21.67 -6.00 4.96
N HIS A 656 21.70 -4.75 4.48
CA HIS A 656 20.66 -3.77 4.79
C HIS A 656 19.28 -4.24 4.31
N LEU A 657 19.18 -4.82 3.10
CA LEU A 657 17.92 -5.32 2.56
C LEU A 657 17.36 -6.47 3.41
N PHE A 658 18.20 -7.43 3.78
CA PHE A 658 17.80 -8.57 4.61
C PHE A 658 17.40 -8.13 6.02
N GLN A 659 18.20 -7.28 6.66
CA GLN A 659 17.87 -6.70 7.96
C GLN A 659 16.56 -5.91 7.92
N SER A 660 16.33 -5.14 6.85
CA SER A 660 15.07 -4.40 6.64
C SER A 660 13.88 -5.33 6.41
N TYR A 661 14.07 -6.45 5.71
CA TYR A 661 13.01 -7.41 5.44
C TYR A 661 12.58 -8.17 6.70
N PHE A 662 13.57 -8.70 7.42
CA PHE A 662 13.36 -9.53 8.60
C PHE A 662 13.16 -8.75 9.90
N SER A 663 13.25 -7.42 9.89
CA SER A 663 12.91 -6.59 11.07
C SER A 663 11.48 -6.85 11.57
N SER A 664 10.62 -7.36 10.68
CA SER A 664 9.20 -7.67 10.85
C SER A 664 8.89 -9.09 11.33
N TYR A 665 9.80 -10.04 11.15
CA TYR A 665 9.44 -11.46 11.08
C TYR A 665 9.28 -12.01 12.50
N PRO A 666 8.07 -12.45 12.92
CA PRO A 666 7.76 -12.68 14.34
C PRO A 666 8.36 -13.96 14.95
N HIS A 667 9.10 -14.77 14.18
CA HIS A 667 9.52 -16.11 14.61
C HIS A 667 10.98 -16.46 14.25
N GLN A 668 11.65 -17.09 15.23
CA GLN A 668 12.97 -17.76 15.22
C GLN A 668 14.26 -16.94 15.05
N SER A 669 15.35 -17.51 15.56
CA SER A 669 16.70 -16.93 15.55
C SER A 669 17.22 -16.85 14.12
N ILE A 670 17.32 -15.65 13.57
CA ILE A 670 17.86 -15.40 12.24
C ILE A 670 19.24 -14.76 12.35
N ASP A 671 20.24 -15.37 11.72
CA ASP A 671 21.59 -14.82 11.65
C ASP A 671 22.05 -14.59 10.22
N TYR A 672 22.85 -13.54 10.03
CA TYR A 672 23.40 -13.16 8.73
C TYR A 672 24.90 -13.45 8.69
N ILE A 673 25.30 -14.25 7.71
CA ILE A 673 26.69 -14.63 7.47
C ILE A 673 27.13 -13.97 6.18
N LEU A 674 28.15 -13.11 6.27
CA LEU A 674 28.60 -12.31 5.14
C LEU A 674 29.60 -13.08 4.28
N GLN A 675 29.23 -13.37 3.03
CA GLN A 675 30.15 -13.90 2.03
C GLN A 675 30.87 -12.74 1.32
N GLN A 676 32.12 -12.46 1.72
CA GLN A 676 32.88 -11.31 1.22
C GLN A 676 33.12 -11.35 -0.30
N SER A 677 33.32 -12.53 -0.87
CA SER A 677 33.55 -12.74 -2.31
C SER A 677 32.72 -13.91 -2.83
N PRO A 678 32.07 -13.78 -4.01
CA PRO A 678 31.19 -14.81 -4.57
C PRO A 678 31.99 -15.97 -5.19
N LYS A 679 32.70 -16.75 -4.37
CA LYS A 679 33.53 -17.90 -4.77
C LYS A 679 32.74 -19.20 -4.98
N GLY A 680 31.43 -19.09 -5.23
CA GLY A 680 30.56 -20.24 -5.42
C GLY A 680 29.76 -20.67 -4.19
N PHE A 681 28.89 -21.65 -4.43
CA PHE A 681 27.91 -22.14 -3.47
C PHE A 681 28.56 -22.91 -2.30
N GLY A 682 29.54 -23.78 -2.59
CA GLY A 682 30.28 -24.52 -1.55
C GLY A 682 31.02 -23.58 -0.61
N HIS A 683 31.58 -22.48 -1.13
CA HIS A 683 32.20 -21.44 -0.30
C HIS A 683 31.18 -20.75 0.61
N ALA A 684 29.94 -20.54 0.14
CA ALA A 684 28.87 -19.96 0.95
C ALA A 684 28.54 -20.86 2.16
N ILE A 685 28.45 -22.17 1.94
CA ILE A 685 28.26 -23.14 3.03
C ILE A 685 29.47 -23.14 3.97
N LEU A 686 30.70 -23.12 3.45
CA LEU A 686 31.91 -23.12 4.29
C LEU A 686 31.97 -21.94 5.28
N GLN A 687 31.40 -20.77 4.94
CA GLN A 687 31.34 -19.63 5.86
C GLN A 687 30.46 -19.87 7.10
N THR A 688 29.64 -20.92 7.10
CA THR A 688 28.70 -21.19 8.22
C THR A 688 29.26 -22.09 9.30
N GLU A 689 30.44 -22.67 9.12
CA GLU A 689 31.01 -23.69 10.02
C GLU A 689 31.00 -23.28 11.50
N GLN A 690 31.46 -22.07 11.82
CA GLN A 690 31.52 -21.57 13.20
C GLN A 690 30.15 -21.35 13.86
N TYR A 691 29.06 -21.37 13.08
CA TYR A 691 27.69 -21.16 13.56
C TYR A 691 26.90 -22.46 13.67
N ILE A 692 27.43 -23.59 13.19
CA ILE A 692 26.71 -24.87 13.14
C ILE A 692 26.91 -25.74 14.40
N ASP A 693 27.86 -25.43 15.29
CA ASP A 693 28.08 -26.15 16.58
C ASP A 693 28.30 -27.67 16.46
N ASP A 694 28.93 -28.15 15.38
CA ASP A 694 29.21 -29.58 15.12
C ASP A 694 27.92 -30.46 15.11
N GLU A 695 26.80 -29.89 14.67
CA GLU A 695 25.51 -30.61 14.53
C GLU A 695 25.06 -30.72 13.06
N PRO A 696 24.22 -31.71 12.70
CA PRO A 696 23.65 -31.78 11.36
C PRO A 696 22.71 -30.60 11.09
N PHE A 697 22.76 -30.07 9.87
CA PHE A 697 22.00 -28.89 9.47
C PHE A 697 21.40 -29.06 8.08
N VAL A 698 20.33 -28.33 7.82
CA VAL A 698 19.69 -28.29 6.49
C VAL A 698 20.40 -27.24 5.64
N VAL A 699 20.70 -27.56 4.39
CA VAL A 699 20.97 -26.59 3.33
C VAL A 699 19.75 -26.55 2.42
N MET A 700 19.20 -25.36 2.22
CA MET A 700 18.03 -25.14 1.36
C MET A 700 18.39 -24.11 0.29
N LEU A 701 18.13 -24.40 -0.98
CA LEU A 701 18.41 -23.47 -2.06
C LEU A 701 17.41 -22.30 -2.05
N SER A 702 17.91 -21.07 -2.12
CA SER A 702 17.09 -19.86 -1.99
C SER A 702 16.32 -19.46 -3.24
N ASP A 703 16.57 -20.14 -4.37
CA ASP A 703 15.84 -19.98 -5.63
C ASP A 703 14.94 -21.17 -5.96
N HIS A 704 14.71 -22.08 -5.01
CA HIS A 704 13.87 -23.25 -5.21
C HIS A 704 12.62 -23.21 -4.33
N LEU A 705 11.45 -23.17 -4.95
CA LEU A 705 10.15 -23.25 -4.25
C LEU A 705 9.60 -24.67 -4.29
N TYR A 706 8.92 -25.06 -3.22
CA TYR A 706 8.39 -26.40 -3.02
C TYR A 706 6.88 -26.37 -2.95
N GLN A 707 6.25 -27.38 -3.55
CA GLN A 707 4.81 -27.61 -3.48
C GLN A 707 4.60 -29.08 -3.16
N SER A 708 4.25 -29.39 -1.91
CA SER A 708 3.96 -30.75 -1.49
C SER A 708 2.65 -31.27 -2.12
N ASN A 709 2.59 -32.57 -2.42
CA ASN A 709 1.35 -33.23 -2.84
C ASN A 709 0.56 -33.81 -1.65
N ASN A 710 1.06 -33.66 -0.43
CA ASN A 710 0.43 -34.16 0.79
C ASN A 710 0.44 -33.09 1.90
N ASN A 711 -0.09 -33.43 3.08
CA ASN A 711 -0.23 -32.50 4.20
C ASN A 711 1.10 -32.15 4.90
N GLN A 712 2.21 -32.80 4.53
CA GLN A 712 3.54 -32.53 5.08
C GLN A 712 4.34 -31.69 4.11
N SER A 713 5.07 -30.68 4.61
CA SER A 713 6.01 -29.94 3.76
C SER A 713 7.10 -30.87 3.21
N CYS A 714 7.75 -30.49 2.10
CA CYS A 714 8.87 -31.27 1.55
C CYS A 714 10.04 -31.35 2.55
N LEU A 715 10.28 -30.29 3.32
CA LEU A 715 11.26 -30.29 4.40
C LEU A 715 10.86 -31.22 5.54
N GLU A 716 9.60 -31.22 5.97
CA GLU A 716 9.10 -32.15 7.00
C GLU A 716 9.27 -33.61 6.57
N GLN A 717 8.97 -33.93 5.31
CA GLN A 717 9.18 -35.28 4.76
C GLN A 717 10.65 -35.71 4.88
N LEU A 718 11.58 -34.80 4.56
CA LEU A 718 13.02 -35.05 4.67
C LEU A 718 13.47 -35.23 6.13
N LEU A 719 13.03 -34.35 7.03
CA LEU A 719 13.35 -34.43 8.47
C LEU A 719 12.77 -35.69 9.11
N ASN A 720 11.55 -36.08 8.76
CA ASN A 720 10.94 -37.31 9.25
C ASN A 720 11.68 -38.55 8.75
N ALA A 721 12.07 -38.58 7.47
CA ALA A 721 12.89 -39.66 6.92
C ALA A 721 14.26 -39.74 7.59
N TYR A 722 14.85 -38.60 7.92
CA TYR A 722 16.09 -38.53 8.69
C TYR A 722 15.91 -39.13 10.09
N ARG A 723 14.94 -38.61 10.88
CA ARG A 723 14.63 -39.07 12.25
C ARG A 723 14.38 -40.58 12.33
N GLN A 724 13.67 -41.17 11.36
CA GLN A 724 13.34 -42.59 11.34
C GLN A 724 14.54 -43.52 11.09
N ASN A 725 15.64 -43.01 10.53
CA ASN A 725 16.78 -43.83 10.08
C ASN A 725 18.09 -43.55 10.84
N ILE A 726 18.06 -42.71 11.90
CA ILE A 726 19.21 -42.50 12.79
C ILE A 726 19.47 -43.81 13.55
N THR A 727 20.48 -44.56 13.10
CA THR A 727 20.89 -45.83 13.68
C THR A 727 22.38 -45.77 14.04
N GLY A 728 22.72 -45.10 15.14
CA GLY A 728 24.08 -45.06 15.69
C GLY A 728 24.62 -43.65 15.99
N GLU A 729 25.91 -43.59 16.37
CA GLU A 729 26.61 -42.35 16.76
C GLU A 729 27.13 -41.52 15.57
N SER A 730 27.11 -42.05 14.33
CA SER A 730 27.58 -41.33 13.15
C SER A 730 26.44 -40.63 12.40
N VAL A 731 26.55 -39.31 12.27
CA VAL A 731 25.59 -38.45 11.57
C VAL A 731 25.75 -38.64 10.05
N MET A 732 24.78 -39.28 9.39
CA MET A 732 24.74 -39.43 7.93
C MET A 732 24.02 -38.25 7.26
N GLY A 733 24.44 -37.81 6.08
CA GLY A 733 23.71 -36.85 5.27
C GLY A 733 22.53 -37.46 4.50
N LEU A 734 21.50 -36.65 4.24
CA LEU A 734 20.31 -37.04 3.48
C LEU A 734 19.93 -35.95 2.46
N THR A 735 19.99 -36.26 1.17
CA THR A 735 19.57 -35.35 0.08
C THR A 735 18.12 -35.62 -0.30
N GLY A 736 17.31 -34.57 -0.40
CA GLY A 736 15.97 -34.65 -0.96
C GLY A 736 16.03 -34.91 -2.46
N VAL A 737 15.15 -35.79 -2.96
CA VAL A 737 15.11 -36.22 -4.36
C VAL A 737 13.69 -36.13 -4.87
N MET A 738 13.53 -35.59 -6.07
CA MET A 738 12.26 -35.50 -6.79
C MET A 738 12.38 -36.08 -8.20
N LYS A 739 11.23 -36.28 -8.84
CA LYS A 739 11.18 -36.70 -10.25
C LYS A 739 11.25 -35.47 -11.15
N CYS A 740 12.01 -35.54 -12.23
CA CYS A 740 11.99 -34.51 -13.27
C CYS A 740 11.85 -35.13 -14.67
N SER A 741 11.35 -34.33 -15.60
CA SER A 741 11.21 -34.69 -17.01
C SER A 741 12.50 -34.42 -17.78
N ILE A 742 12.56 -34.91 -19.03
CA ILE A 742 13.73 -34.76 -19.90
C ILE A 742 14.08 -33.29 -20.15
N GLU A 743 13.09 -32.40 -20.18
CA GLU A 743 13.28 -30.97 -20.42
C GLU A 743 13.99 -30.25 -19.26
N GLN A 744 14.00 -30.86 -18.07
CA GLN A 744 14.57 -30.28 -16.84
C GLN A 744 15.98 -30.81 -16.53
N VAL A 745 16.44 -31.83 -17.24
CA VAL A 745 17.71 -32.53 -17.00
C VAL A 745 18.93 -31.60 -17.02
N SER A 746 18.99 -30.68 -18.00
CA SER A 746 20.12 -29.75 -18.15
C SER A 746 20.13 -28.62 -17.13
N GLU A 747 19.11 -28.55 -16.26
CA GLU A 747 18.89 -27.47 -15.30
C GLU A 747 19.16 -27.91 -13.86
N THR A 748 19.29 -29.22 -13.61
CA THR A 748 19.36 -29.80 -12.26
C THR A 748 20.44 -30.87 -12.11
N GLY A 749 20.83 -31.17 -10.87
CA GLY A 749 21.62 -32.35 -10.57
C GLY A 749 20.79 -33.63 -10.63
N LEU A 750 21.31 -34.66 -11.30
CA LEU A 750 20.72 -36.00 -11.39
C LEU A 750 21.41 -36.99 -10.46
N LEU A 751 20.64 -37.98 -10.02
CA LEU A 751 21.08 -39.04 -9.12
C LEU A 751 20.76 -40.41 -9.73
N LYS A 752 21.63 -41.38 -9.44
CA LYS A 752 21.41 -42.78 -9.74
C LYS A 752 21.26 -43.57 -8.45
N SER A 753 20.34 -44.52 -8.42
CA SER A 753 20.10 -45.39 -7.28
C SER A 753 19.68 -46.79 -7.71
N ASN A 754 19.99 -47.79 -6.89
CA ASN A 754 19.55 -49.18 -7.05
C ASN A 754 18.22 -49.42 -6.31
N LEU A 755 17.23 -48.54 -6.50
CA LEU A 755 15.94 -48.60 -5.81
C LEU A 755 15.24 -49.96 -5.99
N ASN A 756 14.86 -50.59 -4.87
CA ASN A 756 13.93 -51.72 -4.81
C ASN A 756 12.72 -51.27 -3.97
N ILE A 757 11.50 -51.28 -4.53
CA ILE A 757 10.32 -50.45 -4.14
C ILE A 757 9.72 -50.76 -2.74
N LYS A 758 10.44 -51.40 -1.81
CA LYS A 758 9.90 -51.72 -0.47
C LYS A 758 10.09 -50.63 0.58
N ASN A 759 11.02 -49.68 0.42
CA ASN A 759 11.20 -48.57 1.37
C ASN A 759 11.39 -47.25 0.62
N LYS A 760 10.38 -46.38 0.63
CA LYS A 760 10.34 -45.13 -0.16
C LYS A 760 11.13 -43.97 0.46
N HIS A 761 11.57 -44.09 1.72
CA HIS A 761 12.06 -42.95 2.50
C HIS A 761 13.59 -42.81 2.51
N PHE A 762 14.34 -43.87 2.18
CA PHE A 762 15.80 -43.87 2.30
C PHE A 762 16.44 -44.83 1.27
N PHE A 763 17.36 -44.34 0.46
CA PHE A 763 18.04 -45.17 -0.55
C PHE A 763 19.51 -44.80 -0.77
N GLU A 764 20.26 -45.76 -1.28
CA GLU A 764 21.65 -45.56 -1.69
C GLU A 764 21.77 -44.76 -2.97
N ILE A 765 22.64 -43.75 -2.97
CA ILE A 765 23.01 -43.02 -4.18
C ILE A 765 24.26 -43.67 -4.75
N THR A 766 24.12 -44.35 -5.89
CA THR A 766 25.24 -45.02 -6.55
C THR A 766 26.08 -44.06 -7.38
N ASP A 767 25.45 -43.00 -7.89
CA ASP A 767 26.12 -41.98 -8.69
C ASP A 767 25.37 -40.65 -8.68
N MET A 768 26.06 -39.54 -8.93
CA MET A 768 25.45 -38.21 -9.02
C MET A 768 26.21 -37.31 -10.02
N ILE A 769 25.46 -36.51 -10.78
CA ILE A 769 26.01 -35.58 -11.78
C ILE A 769 25.26 -34.24 -11.77
N GLU A 770 25.97 -33.13 -11.94
CA GLU A 770 25.35 -31.80 -12.04
C GLU A 770 25.11 -31.42 -13.50
N LYS A 771 23.87 -31.07 -13.85
CA LYS A 771 23.48 -30.51 -15.16
C LYS A 771 24.09 -31.25 -16.37
N PRO A 772 23.88 -32.57 -16.48
CA PRO A 772 24.40 -33.34 -17.59
C PRO A 772 23.74 -32.93 -18.93
N SER A 773 24.37 -33.30 -20.04
CA SER A 773 23.68 -33.27 -21.33
C SER A 773 22.52 -34.27 -21.34
N ILE A 774 21.51 -33.99 -22.17
CA ILE A 774 20.35 -34.89 -22.38
C ILE A 774 20.81 -36.31 -22.74
N GLU A 775 21.86 -36.43 -23.55
CA GLU A 775 22.46 -37.70 -23.95
C GLU A 775 23.02 -38.49 -22.76
N VAL A 776 23.86 -37.85 -21.93
CA VAL A 776 24.47 -38.48 -20.74
C VAL A 776 23.38 -38.91 -19.75
N ALA A 777 22.34 -38.10 -19.58
CA ALA A 777 21.23 -38.42 -18.70
C ALA A 777 20.47 -39.68 -19.16
N LEU A 778 20.09 -39.74 -20.44
CA LEU A 778 19.37 -40.88 -21.01
C LEU A 778 20.19 -42.17 -20.92
N GLN A 779 21.50 -42.11 -21.18
CA GLN A 779 22.37 -43.28 -21.16
C GLN A 779 22.63 -43.81 -19.75
N HIS A 780 22.79 -42.93 -18.75
CA HIS A 780 23.33 -43.33 -17.45
C HIS A 780 22.40 -43.13 -16.24
N TYR A 781 21.43 -42.22 -16.33
CA TYR A 781 20.64 -41.74 -15.18
C TYR A 781 19.12 -41.90 -15.33
N GLN A 782 18.64 -42.43 -16.47
CA GLN A 782 17.21 -42.71 -16.64
C GLN A 782 16.72 -43.72 -15.61
N SER A 783 15.63 -43.39 -14.92
CA SER A 783 15.02 -44.30 -13.95
C SER A 783 14.39 -45.49 -14.65
N ARG A 784 14.67 -46.71 -14.17
CA ARG A 784 13.96 -47.92 -14.62
C ARG A 784 12.59 -48.10 -13.96
N LEU A 785 12.28 -47.27 -12.96
CA LEU A 785 11.07 -47.41 -12.13
C LEU A 785 9.94 -46.46 -12.55
N PHE A 786 10.25 -45.45 -13.34
CA PHE A 786 9.31 -44.40 -13.70
C PHE A 786 9.53 -44.03 -15.18
N ASP A 787 8.53 -44.29 -16.01
CA ASP A 787 8.61 -44.04 -17.45
C ASP A 787 8.96 -42.58 -17.74
N ASN A 788 9.98 -42.37 -18.56
CA ASN A 788 10.43 -41.05 -19.03
C ASN A 788 10.73 -40.01 -17.94
N THR A 789 11.19 -40.44 -16.76
CA THR A 789 11.60 -39.51 -15.69
C THR A 789 12.95 -39.86 -15.09
N PHE A 790 13.58 -38.84 -14.50
CA PHE A 790 14.89 -38.91 -13.86
C PHE A 790 14.76 -38.53 -12.38
N LEU A 791 15.66 -39.06 -11.56
CA LEU A 791 15.79 -38.64 -10.17
C LEU A 791 16.69 -37.42 -10.14
N CYS A 792 16.15 -36.28 -9.70
CA CYS A 792 16.88 -35.05 -9.53
C CYS A 792 16.93 -34.65 -8.06
N GLN A 793 17.99 -33.95 -7.68
CA GLN A 793 18.05 -33.36 -6.34
C GLN A 793 16.94 -32.35 -6.14
N ALA A 794 16.38 -32.27 -4.94
CA ALA A 794 15.34 -31.31 -4.61
C ALA A 794 15.88 -29.92 -4.27
N GLY A 795 17.16 -29.78 -3.90
CA GLY A 795 17.70 -28.52 -3.38
C GLY A 795 17.43 -28.29 -1.89
N ILE A 796 17.06 -29.36 -1.18
CA ILE A 796 16.99 -29.44 0.28
C ILE A 796 17.79 -30.65 0.73
N ASP A 797 18.83 -30.42 1.53
CA ASP A 797 19.82 -31.41 1.93
C ASP A 797 20.08 -31.32 3.44
N ILE A 798 20.04 -32.43 4.17
CA ILE A 798 20.55 -32.51 5.53
C ILE A 798 22.01 -32.95 5.44
N LEU A 799 22.94 -32.10 5.88
CA LEU A 799 24.37 -32.33 5.77
C LEU A 799 25.01 -32.56 7.15
N PRO A 800 25.95 -33.52 7.26
CA PRO A 800 26.75 -33.70 8.46
C PRO A 800 27.87 -32.66 8.54
N PRO A 801 28.39 -32.34 9.74
CA PRO A 801 29.52 -31.42 9.91
C PRO A 801 30.77 -31.80 9.09
N THR A 802 30.96 -33.08 8.78
CA THR A 802 32.08 -33.57 7.94
C THR A 802 32.08 -32.98 6.52
N ILE A 803 30.99 -32.35 6.07
CA ILE A 803 30.97 -31.61 4.80
C ILE A 803 32.01 -30.47 4.78
N PHE A 804 32.28 -29.82 5.91
CA PHE A 804 33.24 -28.70 5.98
C PHE A 804 34.66 -29.16 5.68
N ASP A 805 35.04 -30.36 6.12
CA ASP A 805 36.34 -30.97 5.79
C ASP A 805 36.46 -31.25 4.30
N GLN A 806 35.40 -31.78 3.69
CA GLN A 806 35.36 -32.01 2.24
C GLN A 806 35.48 -30.69 1.47
N LEU A 807 34.73 -29.66 1.86
CA LEU A 807 34.79 -28.33 1.23
C LEU A 807 36.19 -27.71 1.32
N ARG A 808 36.85 -27.78 2.49
CA ARG A 808 38.25 -27.31 2.66
C ARG A 808 39.24 -28.05 1.78
N GLN A 809 39.09 -29.38 1.65
CA GLN A 809 39.99 -30.18 0.83
C GLN A 809 39.85 -29.82 -0.65
N HIS A 810 38.62 -29.59 -1.10
CA HIS A 810 38.32 -29.19 -2.47
C HIS A 810 38.82 -27.76 -2.75
N GLU A 811 38.61 -26.81 -1.84
CA GLU A 811 39.16 -25.45 -1.93
C GLU A 811 40.68 -25.46 -2.09
N LYS A 812 41.40 -26.22 -1.24
CA LYS A 812 42.85 -26.39 -1.34
C LYS A 812 43.31 -27.01 -2.66
N THR A 813 42.48 -27.87 -3.25
CA THR A 813 42.81 -28.52 -4.54
C THR A 813 42.69 -27.51 -5.68
N LEU A 814 41.60 -26.73 -5.72
CA LEU A 814 41.41 -25.66 -6.70
C LEU A 814 42.52 -24.59 -6.62
N GLU A 815 42.92 -24.21 -5.40
CA GLU A 815 44.04 -23.29 -5.16
C GLU A 815 45.38 -23.84 -5.64
N ARG A 816 45.66 -25.12 -5.38
CA ARG A 816 46.91 -25.79 -5.82
C ARG A 816 46.99 -25.96 -7.34
N GLU A 817 45.88 -26.29 -7.98
CA GLU A 817 45.80 -26.54 -9.42
C GLU A 817 45.58 -25.26 -10.24
N ASN A 818 45.42 -24.11 -9.55
CA ASN A 818 45.19 -22.79 -10.15
C ASN A 818 43.98 -22.77 -11.11
N ILE A 819 42.94 -23.53 -10.75
CA ILE A 819 41.71 -23.65 -11.54
C ILE A 819 40.77 -22.52 -11.12
N ALA A 820 40.51 -21.59 -12.03
CA ALA A 820 39.61 -20.46 -11.82
C ALA A 820 38.13 -20.86 -11.94
N THR A 821 37.66 -21.74 -11.05
CA THR A 821 36.25 -22.18 -10.98
C THR A 821 35.65 -21.91 -9.60
N GLU A 822 34.32 -21.84 -9.53
CA GLU A 822 33.59 -21.72 -8.27
C GLU A 822 33.75 -22.99 -7.41
N LEU A 823 33.86 -22.84 -6.08
CA LEU A 823 33.82 -23.96 -5.15
C LEU A 823 32.39 -24.51 -5.10
N GLY A 824 32.17 -25.68 -5.68
CA GLY A 824 30.86 -26.34 -5.72
C GLY A 824 30.57 -27.19 -4.48
N LEU A 825 29.30 -27.25 -4.06
CA LEU A 825 28.86 -28.18 -3.00
C LEU A 825 28.74 -29.62 -3.51
N ARG A 826 28.46 -29.81 -4.81
CA ARG A 826 28.24 -31.13 -5.42
C ARG A 826 29.45 -32.05 -5.22
N GLU A 827 30.64 -31.53 -5.45
CA GLU A 827 31.90 -32.27 -5.39
C GLU A 827 32.17 -32.75 -3.96
N ALA A 828 31.89 -31.90 -2.97
CA ALA A 828 31.96 -32.25 -1.55
C ALA A 828 30.89 -33.29 -1.16
N MET A 829 29.64 -33.14 -1.65
CA MET A 829 28.58 -34.15 -1.45
C MET A 829 28.91 -35.49 -2.11
N ASN A 830 29.54 -35.49 -3.28
CA ASN A 830 29.98 -36.71 -3.96
C ASN A 830 31.07 -37.43 -3.14
N SER A 831 31.92 -36.67 -2.45
CA SER A 831 32.92 -37.23 -1.53
C SER A 831 32.25 -37.86 -0.30
N LEU A 832 31.23 -37.21 0.28
CA LEU A 832 30.40 -37.82 1.34
C LEU A 832 29.73 -39.11 0.87
N ARG A 833 29.19 -39.12 -0.37
CA ARG A 833 28.59 -40.30 -0.99
C ARG A 833 29.60 -41.44 -1.12
N GLN A 834 30.80 -41.18 -1.66
CA GLN A 834 31.85 -42.19 -1.80
C GLN A 834 32.27 -42.79 -0.44
N ASN A 835 32.22 -41.99 0.62
CA ASN A 835 32.48 -42.42 2.00
C ASN A 835 31.27 -43.09 2.68
N GLY A 836 30.15 -43.29 1.96
CA GLY A 836 28.93 -43.90 2.50
C GLY A 836 28.14 -43.00 3.46
N GLN A 837 28.47 -41.71 3.54
CA GLN A 837 27.89 -40.72 4.45
C GLN A 837 26.78 -39.87 3.80
N LEU A 838 26.32 -40.19 2.60
CA LEU A 838 25.22 -39.49 1.94
C LEU A 838 24.22 -40.47 1.32
N ARG A 839 22.94 -40.28 1.64
CA ARG A 839 21.82 -41.11 1.16
C ARG A 839 20.73 -40.22 0.56
N GLY A 840 19.81 -40.81 -0.20
CA GLY A 840 18.71 -40.10 -0.86
C GLY A 840 17.35 -40.37 -0.21
N CYS A 841 16.47 -39.36 -0.22
CA CYS A 841 15.07 -39.46 0.20
C CYS A 841 14.15 -39.00 -0.93
N LEU A 842 13.21 -39.85 -1.36
CA LEU A 842 12.27 -39.47 -2.41
C LEU A 842 11.12 -38.66 -1.79
N LEU A 843 11.02 -37.38 -2.15
CA LEU A 843 10.00 -36.46 -1.68
C LEU A 843 8.77 -36.50 -2.58
N ASP A 844 7.60 -36.40 -1.97
CA ASP A 844 6.31 -36.32 -2.64
C ASP A 844 5.85 -34.86 -2.78
N GLY A 845 6.31 -34.24 -3.86
CA GLY A 845 6.02 -32.86 -4.19
C GLY A 845 6.65 -32.46 -5.52
N ASN A 846 6.43 -31.20 -5.88
CA ASN A 846 7.06 -30.55 -7.03
C ASN A 846 7.99 -29.44 -6.55
N ARG A 847 9.04 -29.20 -7.34
CA ARG A 847 10.04 -28.16 -7.11
C ARG A 847 10.07 -27.21 -8.31
N TYR A 848 10.18 -25.93 -8.01
CA TYR A 848 10.19 -24.85 -8.98
C TYR A 848 11.46 -24.01 -8.82
N ASP A 849 12.32 -23.97 -9.85
CA ASP A 849 13.54 -23.15 -9.88
C ASP A 849 13.21 -21.76 -10.44
N ILE A 850 13.35 -20.70 -9.65
CA ILE A 850 13.12 -19.31 -10.08
C ILE A 850 14.40 -18.62 -10.58
N GLY A 851 15.46 -19.39 -10.81
CA GLY A 851 16.78 -18.92 -11.17
C GLY A 851 16.94 -18.41 -12.61
N ASN A 852 15.91 -18.55 -13.45
CA ASN A 852 15.87 -18.00 -14.81
C ASN A 852 14.46 -17.48 -15.18
N PRO A 853 14.31 -16.58 -16.17
CA PRO A 853 13.03 -15.92 -16.46
C PRO A 853 11.89 -16.86 -16.89
N LYS A 854 12.22 -17.91 -17.66
CA LYS A 854 11.23 -18.86 -18.19
C LYS A 854 10.64 -19.69 -17.06
N GLU A 855 11.48 -20.21 -16.17
CA GLU A 855 11.02 -21.00 -15.03
C GLU A 855 10.36 -20.11 -13.98
N TYR A 856 10.86 -18.88 -13.74
CA TYR A 856 10.17 -17.92 -12.87
C TYR A 856 8.74 -17.63 -13.35
N TYR A 857 8.52 -17.46 -14.66
CA TYR A 857 7.17 -17.32 -15.23
C TYR A 857 6.30 -18.57 -15.02
N ARG A 858 6.86 -19.77 -15.20
CA ARG A 858 6.14 -21.03 -14.95
C ARG A 858 5.74 -21.15 -13.48
N THR A 859 6.65 -20.84 -12.57
CA THR A 859 6.41 -20.82 -11.12
C THR A 859 5.34 -19.80 -10.75
N PHE A 860 5.44 -18.58 -11.27
CA PHE A 860 4.43 -17.54 -11.05
C PHE A 860 3.04 -18.03 -11.47
N ARG A 861 2.92 -18.69 -12.63
CA ARG A 861 1.64 -19.28 -13.07
C ARG A 861 1.17 -20.41 -12.17
N ALA A 862 2.06 -21.30 -11.74
CA ALA A 862 1.70 -22.44 -10.91
C ALA A 862 1.07 -21.98 -9.57
N PHE A 863 1.70 -21.02 -8.89
CA PHE A 863 1.23 -20.50 -7.59
C PHE A 863 0.06 -19.50 -7.73
N ALA A 864 -0.02 -18.73 -8.82
CA ALA A 864 -1.12 -17.76 -9.03
C ALA A 864 -2.46 -18.40 -9.42
N PHE A 865 -2.44 -19.65 -9.87
CA PHE A 865 -3.63 -20.37 -10.36
C PHE A 865 -3.91 -21.67 -9.58
N GLU A 866 -3.30 -21.84 -8.40
CA GLU A 866 -3.36 -23.05 -7.57
C GLU A 866 -4.80 -23.44 -7.15
N GLU A 867 -5.66 -22.47 -6.84
CA GLU A 867 -7.09 -22.73 -6.52
C GLU A 867 -7.98 -22.79 -7.79
N LYS A 868 -7.40 -22.42 -8.93
CA LYS A 868 -8.11 -22.26 -10.19
C LYS A 868 -8.12 -23.52 -11.04
N LYS A 869 -7.48 -24.62 -10.65
CA LYS A 869 -7.75 -25.91 -11.32
C LYS A 869 -9.15 -26.46 -11.03
N LEU A 870 -9.81 -26.00 -9.94
CA LEU A 870 -11.23 -26.26 -9.67
C LEU A 870 -12.17 -25.10 -10.08
N LEU A 871 -11.66 -23.87 -10.24
CA LEU A 871 -12.47 -22.66 -10.51
C LEU A 871 -12.22 -21.97 -11.87
N GLN A 872 -11.20 -22.34 -12.65
CA GLN A 872 -10.98 -21.79 -14.01
C GLN A 872 -11.99 -22.27 -15.04
N GLN A 873 -12.85 -23.22 -14.71
CA GLN A 873 -14.00 -23.53 -15.56
C GLN A 873 -15.27 -22.76 -15.19
N THR A 874 -15.31 -21.98 -14.10
CA THR A 874 -16.60 -21.60 -13.50
C THR A 874 -16.75 -20.20 -12.92
N SER A 875 -15.88 -19.20 -13.15
CA SER A 875 -16.22 -17.80 -12.72
C SER A 875 -16.45 -16.79 -13.84
N ALA A 876 -15.64 -16.79 -14.91
CA ALA A 876 -15.95 -15.98 -16.10
C ALA A 876 -17.01 -16.67 -16.99
N MET A 877 -17.04 -18.01 -17.00
CA MET A 877 -18.05 -18.78 -17.72
C MET A 877 -19.39 -18.86 -16.97
N SER A 878 -19.45 -18.91 -15.63
CA SER A 878 -20.68 -19.36 -14.94
C SER A 878 -21.90 -18.45 -15.06
N LYS A 879 -21.75 -17.14 -15.29
CA LYS A 879 -22.92 -16.23 -15.42
C LYS A 879 -23.40 -16.09 -16.87
N ALA A 880 -22.49 -15.94 -17.83
CA ALA A 880 -22.85 -15.64 -19.23
C ALA A 880 -22.69 -16.83 -20.20
N TRP A 881 -21.84 -17.83 -19.90
CA TRP A 881 -21.69 -19.01 -20.77
C TRP A 881 -22.93 -19.90 -20.84
N PRO A 882 -23.71 -20.11 -19.74
CA PRO A 882 -25.00 -20.77 -19.85
C PRO A 882 -25.93 -20.09 -20.86
N LEU A 883 -25.90 -18.76 -21.00
CA LEU A 883 -26.67 -18.01 -22.01
C LEU A 883 -26.24 -18.36 -23.43
N VAL A 884 -24.92 -18.40 -23.69
CA VAL A 884 -24.34 -18.82 -24.99
C VAL A 884 -24.72 -20.27 -25.33
N GLN A 885 -24.84 -21.15 -24.33
CA GLN A 885 -25.24 -22.55 -24.51
C GLN A 885 -26.74 -22.75 -24.73
N HIS A 886 -27.61 -21.91 -24.17
CA HIS A 886 -29.07 -22.04 -24.26
C HIS A 886 -29.67 -21.35 -25.51
N MET A 887 -29.00 -20.37 -26.10
CA MET A 887 -29.43 -19.77 -27.36
C MET A 887 -28.88 -20.56 -28.55
N ASP A 888 -29.73 -21.33 -29.23
CA ASP A 888 -29.34 -22.15 -30.40
C ASP A 888 -28.57 -21.35 -31.46
N LYS A 889 -28.89 -20.06 -31.61
CA LYS A 889 -28.23 -19.13 -32.54
C LYS A 889 -26.78 -18.76 -32.13
N LEU A 890 -26.48 -18.63 -30.84
CA LEU A 890 -25.11 -18.36 -30.35
C LEU A 890 -24.26 -19.63 -30.33
N ARG A 891 -24.89 -20.77 -30.02
CA ARG A 891 -24.26 -22.09 -30.06
C ARG A 891 -23.87 -22.51 -31.47
N THR A 892 -24.64 -22.10 -32.48
CA THR A 892 -24.32 -22.36 -33.91
C THR A 892 -23.24 -21.41 -34.45
N LEU A 893 -23.14 -20.19 -33.91
CA LEU A 893 -22.07 -19.24 -34.23
C LEU A 893 -20.68 -19.75 -33.83
N PHE A 894 -20.53 -20.25 -32.59
CA PHE A 894 -19.28 -20.87 -32.18
C PHE A 894 -19.22 -22.30 -32.71
N SER A 895 -18.47 -22.49 -33.79
CA SER A 895 -18.36 -23.77 -34.50
C SER A 895 -17.94 -24.92 -33.58
N LEU A 896 -18.40 -26.13 -33.88
CA LEU A 896 -17.88 -27.40 -33.32
C LEU A 896 -16.39 -27.68 -33.69
N SER A 897 -15.67 -26.70 -34.24
CA SER A 897 -14.23 -26.84 -34.46
C SER A 897 -13.51 -26.96 -33.12
N LYS A 898 -12.45 -27.78 -33.05
CA LYS A 898 -11.61 -27.95 -31.84
C LYS A 898 -10.84 -26.68 -31.44
N LYS A 899 -11.16 -25.50 -32.00
CA LYS A 899 -10.48 -24.25 -31.70
C LYS A 899 -10.99 -23.66 -30.37
N PRO A 900 -10.09 -23.19 -29.52
CA PRO A 900 -10.46 -22.62 -28.22
C PRO A 900 -11.34 -21.37 -28.40
N ILE A 901 -12.26 -21.20 -27.46
CA ILE A 901 -13.06 -19.99 -27.31
C ILE A 901 -12.42 -19.20 -26.17
N TYR A 902 -12.03 -17.97 -26.46
CA TYR A 902 -11.42 -17.08 -25.50
C TYR A 902 -12.49 -16.15 -24.93
N SER A 903 -12.45 -15.95 -23.62
CA SER A 903 -13.39 -15.07 -22.94
C SER A 903 -12.68 -14.09 -22.01
N ALA A 904 -13.28 -12.91 -21.88
CA ALA A 904 -12.87 -11.90 -20.92
C ALA A 904 -14.10 -11.10 -20.46
N SER A 905 -13.97 -10.48 -19.29
CA SER A 905 -15.01 -9.64 -18.72
C SER A 905 -14.39 -8.39 -18.10
N ALA A 906 -15.08 -7.26 -18.19
CA ALA A 906 -14.68 -6.01 -17.56
C ALA A 906 -15.88 -5.36 -16.87
N PRO A 907 -15.70 -4.80 -15.66
CA PRO A 907 -16.77 -4.11 -14.96
C PRO A 907 -17.05 -2.74 -15.57
N GLY A 908 -18.35 -2.41 -15.60
CA GLY A 908 -18.86 -1.07 -15.86
C GLY A 908 -18.21 -0.04 -14.94
N ARG A 909 -17.94 1.15 -15.46
CA ARG A 909 -17.44 2.28 -14.68
C ARG A 909 -18.33 3.49 -14.89
N LEU A 910 -18.62 4.22 -13.81
CA LEU A 910 -19.40 5.45 -13.90
C LEU A 910 -18.52 6.57 -14.46
N ASP A 911 -18.77 6.98 -15.69
CA ASP A 911 -18.09 8.11 -16.31
C ASP A 911 -18.85 9.41 -16.01
N VAL A 912 -18.42 10.12 -14.98
CA VAL A 912 -18.97 11.41 -14.55
C VAL A 912 -18.45 12.60 -15.37
N MET A 913 -17.51 12.39 -16.31
CA MET A 913 -16.87 13.48 -17.06
C MET A 913 -16.87 13.31 -18.60
N GLY A 914 -17.61 12.35 -19.15
CA GLY A 914 -17.89 12.28 -20.59
C GLY A 914 -16.66 11.98 -21.46
N GLY A 915 -15.96 10.89 -21.16
CA GLY A 915 -14.94 10.26 -22.00
C GLY A 915 -13.54 10.85 -21.86
N PHE A 916 -13.37 11.98 -21.18
CA PHE A 916 -12.06 12.62 -20.99
C PHE A 916 -11.20 11.96 -19.88
N ALA A 917 -11.82 11.21 -18.97
CA ALA A 917 -11.13 10.61 -17.83
C ALA A 917 -10.29 9.37 -18.19
N ASP A 918 -10.55 8.72 -19.32
CA ASP A 918 -9.90 7.44 -19.66
C ASP A 918 -8.44 7.58 -20.14
N TYR A 919 -7.99 8.79 -20.49
CA TYR A 919 -6.65 9.00 -21.08
C TYR A 919 -5.76 10.00 -20.34
N SER A 920 -6.25 10.66 -19.28
CA SER A 920 -5.50 11.70 -18.57
C SER A 920 -4.65 11.20 -17.41
N GLY A 921 -4.79 9.91 -17.01
CA GLY A 921 -4.13 9.37 -15.83
C GLY A 921 -4.55 10.05 -14.51
N SER A 922 -5.64 10.82 -14.52
CA SER A 922 -6.12 11.52 -13.33
C SER A 922 -6.76 10.55 -12.35
N HIS A 923 -6.31 10.56 -11.09
CA HIS A 923 -6.92 9.90 -9.92
C HIS A 923 -8.29 10.52 -9.56
N VAL A 924 -9.22 10.63 -10.52
CA VAL A 924 -10.61 10.98 -10.23
C VAL A 924 -11.33 9.67 -9.85
N LEU A 925 -12.03 9.69 -8.72
CA LEU A 925 -12.75 8.56 -8.12
C LEU A 925 -13.73 7.89 -9.12
N GLN A 926 -13.24 6.93 -9.90
CA GLN A 926 -14.07 6.06 -10.73
C GLN A 926 -14.66 4.97 -9.84
N TYR A 927 -15.94 5.06 -9.50
CA TYR A 927 -16.63 4.00 -8.80
C TYR A 927 -17.02 2.89 -9.80
N PRO A 928 -16.61 1.63 -9.58
CA PRO A 928 -17.12 0.51 -10.37
C PRO A 928 -18.62 0.37 -10.11
N ILE A 929 -19.39 0.15 -11.17
CA ILE A 929 -20.81 -0.18 -11.07
C ILE A 929 -21.00 -1.70 -11.09
N ALA A 930 -22.15 -2.19 -10.64
CA ALA A 930 -22.40 -3.62 -10.49
C ALA A 930 -22.48 -4.39 -11.83
N GLN A 931 -22.73 -3.65 -12.92
CA GLN A 931 -22.84 -4.14 -14.29
C GLN A 931 -21.46 -4.48 -14.88
N ASN A 932 -21.40 -5.47 -15.77
CA ASN A 932 -20.22 -5.97 -16.48
C ASN A 932 -20.48 -6.12 -18.00
N THR A 933 -19.40 -6.01 -18.78
CA THR A 933 -19.38 -6.47 -20.17
C THR A 933 -18.56 -7.75 -20.28
N HIS A 934 -19.11 -8.75 -20.95
CA HIS A 934 -18.48 -10.03 -21.28
C HIS A 934 -18.24 -10.13 -22.78
N ALA A 935 -17.05 -10.54 -23.20
CA ALA A 935 -16.69 -10.78 -24.59
C ALA A 935 -16.21 -12.23 -24.76
N PHE A 936 -16.68 -12.88 -25.82
CA PHE A 936 -16.31 -14.22 -26.25
C PHE A 936 -15.82 -14.16 -27.69
N VAL A 937 -14.66 -14.74 -27.97
CA VAL A 937 -14.02 -14.70 -29.29
C VAL A 937 -13.55 -16.09 -29.67
N GLN A 938 -13.88 -16.53 -30.87
CA GLN A 938 -13.35 -17.77 -31.47
C GLN A 938 -12.80 -17.45 -32.86
N ALA A 939 -11.60 -17.93 -33.14
CA ALA A 939 -11.03 -17.87 -34.49
C ALA A 939 -11.89 -18.71 -35.47
N SER A 940 -12.30 -18.11 -36.57
CA SER A 940 -13.13 -18.71 -37.63
C SER A 940 -12.30 -19.07 -38.85
N ASN A 941 -12.71 -20.09 -39.61
CA ASN A 941 -12.05 -20.42 -40.89
C ASN A 941 -12.55 -19.58 -42.07
N THR A 942 -13.42 -18.60 -41.81
CA THR A 942 -13.97 -17.68 -42.80
C THR A 942 -13.10 -16.42 -42.91
N ASN A 943 -13.25 -15.64 -43.98
CA ASN A 943 -12.54 -14.37 -44.14
C ASN A 943 -13.39 -13.17 -43.62
N THR A 944 -14.22 -13.41 -42.61
CA THR A 944 -15.16 -12.44 -42.05
C THR A 944 -15.08 -12.41 -40.53
N VAL A 945 -15.37 -11.24 -39.96
CA VAL A 945 -15.64 -11.07 -38.53
C VAL A 945 -17.14 -11.09 -38.36
N HIS A 946 -17.67 -12.18 -37.80
CA HIS A 946 -19.08 -12.31 -37.46
C HIS A 946 -19.28 -11.92 -36.00
N MET A 947 -20.06 -10.88 -35.75
CA MET A 947 -20.23 -10.30 -34.44
C MET A 947 -21.69 -10.25 -34.02
N ILE A 948 -21.96 -10.68 -32.79
CA ILE A 948 -23.27 -10.55 -32.13
C ILE A 948 -23.09 -9.79 -30.82
N SER A 949 -23.86 -8.72 -30.63
CA SER A 949 -23.89 -7.94 -29.40
C SER A 949 -25.27 -8.02 -28.76
N ILE A 950 -25.32 -8.31 -27.46
CA ILE A 950 -26.53 -8.48 -26.67
C ILE A 950 -26.50 -7.48 -25.52
N GLN A 951 -27.49 -6.59 -25.51
CA GLN A 951 -27.72 -5.66 -24.41
C GLN A 951 -28.82 -6.22 -23.51
N THR A 952 -28.59 -6.25 -22.20
CA THR A 952 -29.59 -6.70 -21.20
C THR A 952 -29.61 -5.75 -20.00
N ASP A 953 -30.71 -5.71 -19.23
CA ASP A 953 -30.79 -4.93 -17.98
C ASP A 953 -30.25 -5.72 -16.77
N CYS A 954 -30.16 -7.05 -16.92
CA CYS A 954 -29.56 -7.95 -15.94
C CYS A 954 -29.01 -9.21 -16.63
N ILE A 955 -27.91 -9.76 -16.13
CA ILE A 955 -27.43 -11.10 -16.52
C ILE A 955 -28.16 -12.13 -15.64
N ASP A 956 -29.45 -12.33 -15.91
CA ASP A 956 -30.29 -13.37 -15.28
C ASP A 956 -30.88 -14.30 -16.37
N CYS A 957 -30.64 -15.61 -16.21
CA CYS A 957 -31.03 -16.64 -17.15
C CYS A 957 -32.56 -16.73 -17.36
N GLU A 958 -33.37 -16.37 -16.37
CA GLU A 958 -34.84 -16.47 -16.47
C GLU A 958 -35.48 -15.36 -17.34
N ALA A 959 -34.99 -14.12 -17.25
CA ALA A 959 -35.53 -12.99 -18.02
C ALA A 959 -35.25 -13.13 -19.53
N ILE A 960 -34.12 -13.76 -19.87
CA ILE A 960 -33.60 -13.92 -21.25
C ILE A 960 -34.34 -15.02 -22.03
N SER A 961 -34.86 -16.05 -21.34
CA SER A 961 -35.67 -17.12 -21.94
C SER A 961 -36.97 -16.62 -22.61
N LYS A 962 -37.40 -15.38 -22.32
CA LYS A 962 -38.65 -14.77 -22.79
C LYS A 962 -38.50 -13.88 -24.04
N ASN A 963 -37.39 -13.99 -24.79
CA ASN A 963 -37.22 -13.41 -26.14
C ASN A 963 -37.36 -11.86 -26.27
N LYS A 964 -37.16 -11.09 -25.19
CA LYS A 964 -37.12 -9.62 -25.23
C LYS A 964 -35.68 -9.07 -25.14
N LEU A 965 -34.79 -9.54 -26.00
CA LEU A 965 -33.41 -9.05 -26.06
C LEU A 965 -33.18 -8.23 -27.32
N THR A 966 -32.56 -7.06 -27.16
CA THR A 966 -32.03 -6.29 -28.29
C THR A 966 -30.72 -6.95 -28.73
N VAL A 967 -30.77 -7.67 -29.84
CA VAL A 967 -29.63 -8.37 -30.45
C VAL A 967 -29.21 -7.64 -31.71
N TRP A 968 -27.97 -7.18 -31.73
CA TRP A 968 -27.33 -6.65 -32.94
C TRP A 968 -26.41 -7.70 -33.54
N GLU A 969 -26.46 -7.88 -34.86
CA GLU A 969 -25.65 -8.86 -35.59
C GLU A 969 -25.13 -8.27 -36.91
N ARG A 970 -23.83 -8.47 -37.17
CA ARG A 970 -23.18 -8.13 -38.44
C ARG A 970 -22.06 -9.08 -38.80
N GLU A 971 -21.80 -9.18 -40.09
CA GLU A 971 -20.59 -9.78 -40.66
C GLU A 971 -19.75 -8.70 -41.35
N ILE A 972 -18.44 -8.72 -41.10
CA ILE A 972 -17.49 -7.74 -41.61
C ILE A 972 -16.39 -8.45 -42.38
N PRO A 973 -16.25 -8.25 -43.70
CA PRO A 973 -15.13 -8.77 -44.46
C PRO A 973 -13.77 -8.30 -43.91
N MET A 974 -12.85 -9.22 -43.67
CA MET A 974 -11.52 -8.91 -43.13
C MET A 974 -10.71 -7.98 -44.04
N ASN A 975 -10.95 -8.01 -45.35
CA ASN A 975 -10.29 -7.12 -46.31
C ASN A 975 -10.64 -5.63 -46.12
N LEU A 976 -11.79 -5.30 -45.53
CA LEU A 976 -12.13 -3.92 -45.18
C LEU A 976 -11.31 -3.41 -43.97
N LEU A 977 -11.00 -4.32 -43.04
CA LEU A 977 -10.21 -4.01 -41.85
C LEU A 977 -8.71 -4.03 -42.12
N LEU A 978 -8.26 -4.82 -43.11
CA LEU A 978 -6.85 -5.01 -43.48
C LEU A 978 -6.43 -4.31 -44.78
N ASP A 979 -7.22 -3.37 -45.29
CA ASP A 979 -6.85 -2.62 -46.50
C ASP A 979 -5.64 -1.69 -46.25
N HIS A 980 -4.44 -2.23 -46.46
CA HIS A 980 -3.18 -1.51 -46.28
C HIS A 980 -2.97 -0.37 -47.30
N THR A 981 -3.85 -0.22 -48.30
CA THR A 981 -3.76 0.90 -49.25
C THR A 981 -4.36 2.20 -48.69
N ASN A 982 -5.16 2.11 -47.63
CA ASN A 982 -5.81 3.23 -46.95
C ASN A 982 -5.32 3.39 -45.51
N THR A 983 -5.17 4.63 -45.03
CA THR A 983 -4.84 4.88 -43.62
C THR A 983 -5.94 4.33 -42.70
N LEU A 984 -5.62 3.98 -41.45
CA LEU A 984 -6.61 3.52 -40.45
C LEU A 984 -7.82 4.47 -40.37
N ARG A 985 -7.55 5.78 -40.40
CA ARG A 985 -8.58 6.82 -40.41
C ARG A 985 -9.51 6.72 -41.63
N GLN A 986 -8.96 6.55 -42.82
CA GLN A 986 -9.75 6.42 -44.05
C GLN A 986 -10.56 5.13 -44.09
N ARG A 987 -10.01 4.01 -43.60
CA ARG A 987 -10.74 2.73 -43.46
C ARG A 987 -11.96 2.89 -42.54
N LEU A 988 -11.78 3.53 -41.38
CA LEU A 988 -12.86 3.79 -40.43
C LEU A 988 -13.88 4.77 -40.99
N GLU A 989 -13.46 5.89 -41.60
CA GLU A 989 -14.38 6.86 -42.24
C GLU A 989 -15.22 6.19 -43.35
N ASN A 990 -14.61 5.35 -44.19
CA ASN A 990 -15.33 4.59 -45.22
C ASN A 990 -16.35 3.61 -44.60
N TRP A 991 -15.97 2.92 -43.53
CA TRP A 991 -16.88 2.03 -42.80
C TRP A 991 -18.08 2.78 -42.19
N TYR A 992 -17.83 3.87 -41.47
CA TYR A 992 -18.88 4.69 -40.86
C TYR A 992 -19.84 5.25 -41.91
N ASN A 993 -19.32 5.76 -43.04
CA ASN A 993 -20.13 6.30 -44.14
C ASN A 993 -20.97 5.21 -44.84
N GLN A 994 -20.47 3.98 -44.95
CA GLN A 994 -21.24 2.85 -45.48
C GLN A 994 -22.39 2.44 -44.54
N GLN A 995 -22.15 2.44 -43.22
CA GLN A 995 -23.19 2.10 -42.25
C GLN A 995 -24.31 3.16 -42.18
N GLN A 996 -23.95 4.44 -42.25
CA GLN A 996 -24.91 5.56 -42.20
C GLN A 996 -25.92 5.55 -43.37
N ASN A 997 -25.52 5.00 -44.53
CA ASN A 997 -26.39 4.85 -45.71
C ASN A 997 -27.28 3.59 -45.68
N SER A 998 -27.10 2.70 -44.70
CA SER A 998 -27.78 1.40 -44.61
C SER A 998 -28.78 1.29 -43.44
N MET A 999 -28.93 2.35 -42.62
CA MET A 999 -29.83 2.34 -41.47
C MET A 999 -31.23 2.90 -41.78
N PRO A 1000 -32.32 2.23 -41.36
CA PRO A 1000 -33.66 2.81 -41.38
C PRO A 1000 -33.76 3.98 -40.39
N SER A 1001 -34.49 5.04 -40.78
CA SER A 1001 -34.46 6.37 -40.17
C SER A 1001 -35.03 6.52 -38.76
N ASN A 1002 -35.36 5.44 -38.04
CA ASN A 1002 -36.11 5.49 -36.77
C ASN A 1002 -35.49 4.72 -35.59
N ASP A 1003 -34.34 4.06 -35.73
CA ASP A 1003 -33.63 3.46 -34.59
C ASP A 1003 -32.47 4.35 -34.17
N GLU A 1004 -32.41 4.75 -32.89
CA GLU A 1004 -31.24 5.44 -32.32
C GLU A 1004 -29.98 4.58 -32.56
N PRO A 1005 -28.86 5.19 -32.98
CA PRO A 1005 -27.66 4.44 -33.28
C PRO A 1005 -27.17 3.71 -32.03
N ILE A 1006 -27.23 2.38 -32.05
CA ILE A 1006 -26.50 1.53 -31.11
C ILE A 1006 -25.02 1.74 -31.45
N ASP A 1007 -24.32 2.58 -30.69
CA ASP A 1007 -22.94 3.02 -30.99
C ASP A 1007 -21.85 2.00 -30.61
N TRP A 1008 -22.18 1.04 -29.75
CA TRP A 1008 -21.23 0.03 -29.28
C TRP A 1008 -20.56 -0.80 -30.38
N PRO A 1009 -21.29 -1.34 -31.38
CA PRO A 1009 -20.67 -2.12 -32.44
C PRO A 1009 -19.69 -1.35 -33.32
N ASN A 1010 -19.95 -0.06 -33.57
CA ASN A 1010 -19.01 0.78 -34.32
C ASN A 1010 -17.71 1.02 -33.53
N TYR A 1011 -17.83 1.22 -32.22
CA TYR A 1011 -16.69 1.31 -31.31
C TYR A 1011 -15.83 0.04 -31.32
N ILE A 1012 -16.46 -1.13 -31.30
CA ILE A 1012 -15.79 -2.45 -31.37
C ILE A 1012 -15.01 -2.61 -32.69
N VAL A 1013 -15.58 -2.17 -33.83
CA VAL A 1013 -14.89 -2.19 -35.14
C VAL A 1013 -13.68 -1.27 -35.16
N GLY A 1014 -13.78 -0.10 -34.51
CA GLY A 1014 -12.66 0.81 -34.31
C GLY A 1014 -11.47 0.14 -33.60
N ILE A 1015 -11.75 -0.53 -32.48
CA ILE A 1015 -10.75 -1.25 -31.69
C ILE A 1015 -10.11 -2.37 -32.50
N LEU A 1016 -10.91 -3.21 -33.15
CA LEU A 1016 -10.41 -4.33 -33.94
C LEU A 1016 -9.50 -3.84 -35.07
N SER A 1017 -9.89 -2.77 -35.77
CA SER A 1017 -9.07 -2.15 -36.82
C SER A 1017 -7.73 -1.64 -36.27
N GLN A 1018 -7.72 -1.02 -35.08
CA GLN A 1018 -6.51 -0.50 -34.45
C GLN A 1018 -5.58 -1.61 -33.93
N LEU A 1019 -6.14 -2.69 -33.38
CA LEU A 1019 -5.36 -3.85 -32.95
C LEU A 1019 -4.72 -4.57 -34.13
N LEU A 1020 -5.46 -4.77 -35.23
CA LEU A 1020 -4.94 -5.37 -36.45
C LEU A 1020 -3.82 -4.51 -37.08
N ASP A 1021 -3.90 -3.18 -36.98
CA ASP A 1021 -2.86 -2.28 -37.50
C ASP A 1021 -1.52 -2.35 -36.74
N LYS A 1022 -1.52 -2.89 -35.52
CA LYS A 1022 -0.32 -3.07 -34.67
C LYS A 1022 0.33 -4.44 -34.83
N ILE A 1023 -0.28 -5.37 -35.55
CA ILE A 1023 0.25 -6.72 -35.79
C ILE A 1023 1.08 -6.65 -37.08
N ASP A 1024 2.39 -6.44 -36.92
CA ASP A 1024 3.34 -6.20 -38.02
C ASP A 1024 3.56 -7.48 -38.87
N GLY A 1025 3.04 -7.49 -40.10
CA GLY A 1025 3.54 -8.32 -41.21
C GLY A 1025 3.22 -9.83 -41.22
N THR A 1026 2.45 -10.37 -40.29
CA THR A 1026 1.97 -11.77 -40.37
C THR A 1026 0.68 -11.90 -41.17
N VAL A 1027 0.66 -12.76 -42.19
CA VAL A 1027 -0.55 -13.13 -42.93
C VAL A 1027 -1.55 -13.82 -41.97
N MET A 1028 -2.62 -13.13 -41.59
CA MET A 1028 -3.79 -13.76 -40.95
C MET A 1028 -4.86 -14.06 -42.01
N PRO A 1029 -5.11 -15.31 -42.40
CA PRO A 1029 -6.23 -15.65 -43.28
C PRO A 1029 -7.49 -16.07 -42.48
N ILE A 1030 -7.61 -15.66 -41.22
CA ILE A 1030 -8.56 -16.24 -40.25
C ILE A 1030 -9.46 -15.11 -39.72
N GLY A 1031 -10.76 -15.21 -39.98
CA GLY A 1031 -11.80 -14.35 -39.43
C GLY A 1031 -12.13 -14.69 -37.97
N PHE A 1032 -13.11 -14.01 -37.39
CA PHE A 1032 -13.45 -14.18 -35.97
C PHE A 1032 -14.95 -14.25 -35.76
N ASN A 1033 -15.39 -15.13 -34.86
CA ASN A 1033 -16.75 -15.13 -34.34
C ASN A 1033 -16.70 -14.49 -32.95
N ILE A 1034 -17.44 -13.40 -32.77
CA ILE A 1034 -17.39 -12.56 -31.57
C ILE A 1034 -18.80 -12.45 -30.99
N VAL A 1035 -18.94 -12.73 -29.69
CA VAL A 1035 -20.18 -12.50 -28.94
C VAL A 1035 -19.89 -11.57 -27.77
N ILE A 1036 -20.67 -10.52 -27.65
CA ILE A 1036 -20.58 -9.55 -26.55
C ILE A 1036 -21.90 -9.52 -25.82
N ILE A 1037 -21.85 -9.65 -24.50
CA ILE A 1037 -23.01 -9.59 -23.61
C ILE A 1037 -22.72 -8.51 -22.59
N SER A 1038 -23.51 -7.44 -22.58
CA SER A 1038 -23.33 -6.31 -21.67
C SER A 1038 -24.62 -6.03 -20.93
N ASP A 1039 -24.54 -5.94 -19.60
CA ASP A 1039 -25.59 -5.32 -18.78
C ASP A 1039 -25.29 -3.86 -18.40
N VAL A 1040 -24.16 -3.33 -18.90
CA VAL A 1040 -23.82 -1.89 -18.82
C VAL A 1040 -24.71 -1.14 -19.82
N PRO A 1041 -25.56 -0.17 -19.40
CA PRO A 1041 -26.49 0.49 -20.30
C PRO A 1041 -25.79 1.23 -21.45
N CYS A 1042 -26.42 1.26 -22.63
CA CYS A 1042 -25.89 1.98 -23.80
C CYS A 1042 -25.62 3.45 -23.46
N ASN A 1043 -24.44 3.98 -23.84
CA ASN A 1043 -23.98 5.34 -23.54
C ASN A 1043 -23.78 5.68 -22.05
N LYS A 1044 -23.80 4.69 -21.14
CA LYS A 1044 -23.61 4.88 -19.69
C LYS A 1044 -22.55 3.93 -19.13
N GLY A 1045 -21.28 4.26 -19.37
CA GLY A 1045 -20.11 3.64 -18.76
C GLY A 1045 -19.15 3.01 -19.77
N VAL A 1046 -17.84 3.23 -19.58
CA VAL A 1046 -16.80 2.76 -20.50
C VAL A 1046 -16.21 1.46 -19.98
N ALA A 1047 -16.71 0.31 -20.47
CA ALA A 1047 -16.22 -1.00 -20.00
C ALA A 1047 -16.09 -2.08 -21.08
N SER A 1048 -16.59 -1.87 -22.30
CA SER A 1048 -16.52 -2.91 -23.33
C SER A 1048 -15.14 -3.08 -23.98
N SER A 1049 -14.33 -2.02 -24.06
CA SER A 1049 -13.02 -2.07 -24.74
C SER A 1049 -12.03 -2.99 -24.05
N ALA A 1050 -11.86 -2.87 -22.73
CA ALA A 1050 -10.87 -3.66 -22.00
C ALA A 1050 -11.19 -5.18 -22.04
N ALA A 1051 -12.47 -5.56 -21.94
CA ALA A 1051 -12.88 -6.95 -22.08
C ALA A 1051 -12.57 -7.46 -23.50
N LEU A 1052 -12.93 -6.69 -24.52
CA LEU A 1052 -12.73 -7.06 -25.91
C LEU A 1052 -11.24 -7.13 -26.29
N GLU A 1053 -10.44 -6.13 -25.93
CA GLU A 1053 -9.00 -6.06 -26.19
C GLU A 1053 -8.28 -7.28 -25.59
N VAL A 1054 -8.62 -7.65 -24.35
CA VAL A 1054 -8.03 -8.82 -23.68
C VAL A 1054 -8.50 -10.13 -24.32
N ALA A 1055 -9.77 -10.24 -24.72
CA ALA A 1055 -10.28 -11.44 -25.38
C ALA A 1055 -9.66 -11.63 -26.78
N VAL A 1056 -9.56 -10.55 -27.57
CA VAL A 1056 -8.99 -10.56 -28.92
C VAL A 1056 -7.47 -10.73 -28.89
N ALA A 1057 -6.73 -10.06 -27.99
CA ALA A 1057 -5.28 -10.23 -27.88
C ALA A 1057 -4.87 -11.65 -27.42
N ARG A 1058 -5.77 -12.38 -26.77
CA ARG A 1058 -5.57 -13.79 -26.39
C ARG A 1058 -5.94 -14.77 -27.50
N ALA A 1059 -6.86 -14.38 -28.39
CA ALA A 1059 -7.35 -15.19 -29.50
C ALA A 1059 -6.38 -15.17 -30.67
#